data_AF-A0A6N7QSS0-F1
#
_entry.id   AF-A0A6N7QSS0-F1
#
_cell.length_a   1.000
_cell.length_b   1.000
_cell.length_c   1.000
_cell.angle_alpha   90.00
_cell.angle_beta   90.00
_cell.angle_gamma   90.00
#
_symmetry.space_group_name_H-M   'P 1'
#
loop_
_entity.id
_entity.type
_entity.pdbx_description
1 polymer ?
#
loop_
_entity_poly.entity_id
_entity_poly.type
_entity_poly.pdbx_seq_one_letter_code
_entity_poly.pdbx_strand_id
1 'polypeptide(L)'
;MKLYRNGVKWDREQRIRTNDNWDMIENNFNNAVQKTIDEAVSQVEDGIRLNYLTPPVDTFADIETTHPNPSIGDAVGVISEGKVYRYNGTEWKYKFQIDPGPYSQIVNDLGDITQFREFDPSVIEKMENEFAERGVNVKWFGASGSDQSTTGSISSGSNELTVTDAIDFEVGQGILIEGAGPGGVAEVAELQITSAPTTAGDVLVTLDGISTAIAVDPAVEDTAIAVADKIRNTAFTGWTTGGTAGTDTVTFTCDTAGEKQDAVYNDNGTGATGTMTTTTQGARGNNLVTEIIAINGTTFTIADSANTDVLSASVEHDDAQAIQEASNYAKNINSKVFVPNGKFEIKKDVIIYTDLECIGTFVINADIGNKIYINRILPEQNIDPNTLGGLTEESTLITGLEGRIGTLYFYSTEELIKRTGGNPSYTKRETSEIINGNGKIYPPLEHTYDPSQLTVTFYPKEAALIINNLKIEVTGTVDETLSSVIEVIRSDVNVVDVDIKNMQDNGYLNAAIATRKSTNINFERPKIKGFKKTGSGYGITMYDTSNVVINNGNITECRHALTGRHQKRVFVNGGVYHSPITSPVDTHWADGFYIDNAQLITEEVGASVTTVCGKDFKIRNSELIGGKNLTKLRADTKELAGKWVVENCDWKPNGGELVAVSTDESSPNTFDYGRKMKRPEKTIIRDLAITPQSTPSSLRFFRVNDDQFPQTSWGTIDIDNVIVEGYSGSFYAYHFIRNDQHFDGSRETKIKVRNIEFNNGGDSCYIQSINVDATRIFEYIFADCRNINYKSHEDSFSLVKIIDSSITRIFETDTSQTAENVGDFIIEYSEMDGTNINGHFRIQFLNNIFAGDITSTHIGIDTRNIRAMGNSARTGTTGYPTNLDGYVNTNYFI
;
A
#
# COMPACT_ATOMS: atom_id res chain seq x y z
N MET A 1 52.47 72.88 21.45
CA MET A 1 52.35 73.08 19.98
C MET A 1 53.47 74.03 19.53
N LYS A 2 54.29 73.62 18.54
CA LYS A 2 55.35 74.48 17.97
C LYS A 2 54.77 75.19 16.73
N LEU A 3 54.28 76.42 16.91
CA LEU A 3 53.71 77.22 15.83
C LEU A 3 54.82 77.91 15.03
N TYR A 4 54.75 77.84 13.70
CA TYR A 4 55.70 78.55 12.82
C TYR A 4 55.40 80.07 12.87
N ARG A 5 56.34 80.89 13.35
CA ARG A 5 56.22 82.37 13.36
C ARG A 5 57.12 82.97 12.27
N ASN A 6 56.54 83.74 11.34
CA ASN A 6 57.29 84.43 10.29
C ASN A 6 57.13 85.96 10.38
N GLY A 7 58.26 86.66 10.51
CA GLY A 7 58.35 88.12 10.61
C GLY A 7 58.65 88.85 9.28
N VAL A 8 58.27 88.31 8.12
CA VAL A 8 58.44 88.98 6.81
C VAL A 8 57.40 88.54 5.76
N LYS A 9 57.24 89.32 4.68
CA LYS A 9 56.20 89.21 3.61
C LYS A 9 56.04 87.77 3.05
N TRP A 10 54.80 87.26 3.05
CA TRP A 10 54.48 85.85 2.80
C TRP A 10 54.54 85.43 1.32
N ASP A 11 55.47 84.52 1.03
CA ASP A 11 55.44 83.69 -0.18
C ASP A 11 54.38 82.58 -0.06
N ARG A 12 54.21 81.78 -1.13
CA ARG A 12 53.19 80.72 -1.20
C ARG A 12 53.42 79.63 -0.15
N GLU A 13 54.66 79.29 0.14
CA GLU A 13 55.01 78.22 1.06
C GLU A 13 54.74 78.63 2.51
N GLN A 14 54.99 79.90 2.84
CA GLN A 14 54.68 80.47 4.16
C GLN A 14 53.17 80.57 4.43
N ARG A 15 52.35 80.79 3.39
CA ARG A 15 50.88 80.73 3.50
C ARG A 15 50.39 79.33 3.79
N ILE A 16 50.95 78.32 3.11
CA ILE A 16 50.62 76.90 3.38
C ILE A 16 50.95 76.57 4.83
N ARG A 17 52.15 76.90 5.33
CA ARG A 17 52.53 76.64 6.73
C ARG A 17 51.68 77.39 7.75
N THR A 18 51.11 78.54 7.37
CA THR A 18 50.19 79.28 8.23
C THR A 18 48.80 78.64 8.26
N ASN A 19 48.32 78.10 7.13
CA ASN A 19 47.11 77.29 7.10
C ASN A 19 47.31 75.99 7.89
N ASP A 20 48.47 75.33 7.78
CA ASP A 20 48.79 74.14 8.58
C ASP A 20 48.78 74.45 10.09
N ASN A 21 49.25 75.64 10.51
CA ASN A 21 49.12 76.08 11.90
C ASN A 21 47.65 76.23 12.31
N TRP A 22 46.78 76.77 11.44
CA TRP A 22 45.35 76.91 11.71
C TRP A 22 44.66 75.55 11.79
N ASP A 23 44.94 74.63 10.88
CA ASP A 23 44.41 73.27 10.91
C ASP A 23 44.86 72.51 12.17
N MET A 24 46.11 72.72 12.60
CA MET A 24 46.61 72.16 13.86
C MET A 24 45.93 72.78 15.09
N ILE A 25 45.67 74.08 15.08
CA ILE A 25 44.97 74.76 16.17
C ILE A 25 43.52 74.30 16.23
N GLU A 26 42.83 74.26 15.09
CA GLU A 26 41.45 73.81 14.98
C GLU A 26 41.29 72.36 15.43
N ASN A 27 42.16 71.45 14.97
CA ASN A 27 42.12 70.06 15.42
C ASN A 27 42.35 69.92 16.93
N ASN A 28 43.29 70.68 17.51
CA ASN A 28 43.51 70.60 18.96
C ASN A 28 42.39 71.25 19.76
N PHE A 29 41.78 72.32 19.25
CA PHE A 29 40.60 72.94 19.85
C PHE A 29 39.42 71.97 19.82
N ASN A 30 39.12 71.36 18.67
CA ASN A 30 38.04 70.39 18.52
C ASN A 30 38.26 69.16 19.41
N ASN A 31 39.50 68.66 19.52
CA ASN A 31 39.81 67.56 20.44
C ASN A 31 39.64 67.94 21.92
N ALA A 32 40.02 69.16 22.31
CA ALA A 32 39.82 69.63 23.68
C ALA A 32 38.33 69.83 24.01
N VAL A 33 37.55 70.38 23.07
CA VAL A 33 36.10 70.52 23.18
C VAL A 33 35.44 69.15 23.29
N GLN A 34 35.77 68.21 22.40
CA GLN A 34 35.21 66.86 22.42
C GLN A 34 35.52 66.16 23.75
N LYS A 35 36.78 66.20 24.21
CA LYS A 35 37.15 65.60 25.50
C LYS A 35 36.38 66.23 26.67
N THR A 36 36.18 67.54 26.66
CA THR A 36 35.43 68.23 27.72
C THR A 36 33.94 67.86 27.67
N ILE A 37 33.38 67.72 26.46
CA ILE A 37 31.99 67.26 26.27
C ILE A 37 31.87 65.80 26.73
N ASP A 38 32.79 64.92 26.37
CA ASP A 38 32.76 63.51 26.76
C ASP A 38 32.88 63.35 28.29
N GLU A 39 33.75 64.12 28.95
CA GLU A 39 33.87 64.10 30.41
C GLU A 39 32.62 64.67 31.09
N ALA A 40 32.03 65.75 30.56
CA ALA A 40 30.79 66.32 31.09
C ALA A 40 29.58 65.40 30.88
N VAL A 41 29.48 64.77 29.70
CA VAL A 41 28.44 63.79 29.37
C VAL A 41 28.63 62.55 30.23
N SER A 42 29.85 62.05 30.44
CA SER A 42 30.11 60.92 31.34
C SER A 42 29.68 61.21 32.78
N GLN A 43 29.96 62.42 33.31
CA GLN A 43 29.50 62.80 34.65
C GLN A 43 27.98 62.92 34.76
N VAL A 44 27.32 63.38 33.69
CA VAL A 44 25.86 63.46 33.62
C VAL A 44 25.25 62.06 33.45
N GLU A 45 25.81 61.21 32.59
CA GLU A 45 25.42 59.81 32.44
C GLU A 45 25.59 59.06 33.76
N ASP A 46 26.73 59.15 34.43
CA ASP A 46 26.95 58.56 35.76
C ASP A 46 25.98 59.14 36.81
N GLY A 47 25.60 60.41 36.68
CA GLY A 47 24.58 61.06 37.51
C GLY A 47 23.15 60.58 37.24
N ILE A 48 22.82 60.08 36.05
CA ILE A 48 21.46 59.68 35.66
C ILE A 48 21.28 58.15 35.61
N ARG A 49 22.34 57.38 35.35
CA ARG A 49 22.28 55.90 35.27
C ARG A 49 21.89 55.33 36.63
N LEU A 50 20.79 54.57 36.65
CA LEU A 50 20.39 53.73 37.77
C LEU A 50 20.88 52.32 37.45
N ASN A 51 21.96 51.88 38.09
CA ASN A 51 22.41 50.50 37.96
C ASN A 51 21.71 49.66 39.03
N TYR A 52 20.60 49.01 38.67
CA TYR A 52 19.84 48.22 39.64
C TYR A 52 20.59 46.94 40.03
N LEU A 53 20.96 46.84 41.30
CA LEU A 53 21.55 45.65 41.87
C LEU A 53 20.48 44.60 42.15
N THR A 54 20.77 43.36 41.78
CA THR A 54 19.97 42.17 42.09
C THR A 54 20.76 41.21 42.98
N PRO A 55 20.12 40.55 43.96
CA PRO A 55 18.70 40.68 44.32
C PRO A 55 18.39 41.99 45.10
N PRO A 56 17.12 42.45 45.12
CA PRO A 56 16.67 43.43 46.11
C PRO A 56 16.83 42.86 47.53
N VAL A 57 16.81 43.73 48.53
CA VAL A 57 17.00 43.32 49.93
C VAL A 57 15.73 43.52 50.75
N ASP A 58 15.56 42.75 51.82
CA ASP A 58 14.36 42.80 52.64
C ASP A 58 14.28 44.12 53.43
N THR A 59 15.37 44.52 54.10
CA THR A 59 15.45 45.77 54.88
C THR A 59 16.62 46.66 54.45
N PHE A 60 16.60 47.95 54.80
CA PHE A 60 17.70 48.86 54.46
C PHE A 60 19.05 48.42 55.07
N ALA A 61 19.03 47.77 56.24
CA ALA A 61 20.24 47.25 56.88
C ALA A 61 20.90 46.12 56.07
N ASP A 62 20.11 45.35 55.31
CA ASP A 62 20.59 44.21 54.52
C ASP A 62 21.35 44.65 53.25
N ILE A 63 21.28 45.94 52.88
CA ILE A 63 22.02 46.48 51.74
C ILE A 63 23.52 46.29 51.95
N GLU A 64 24.05 46.62 53.13
CA GLU A 64 25.48 46.56 53.39
C GLU A 64 26.03 45.13 53.41
N THR A 65 25.21 44.15 53.78
CA THR A 65 25.61 42.74 53.78
C THR A 65 25.47 42.09 52.41
N THR A 66 24.42 42.46 51.65
CA THR A 66 24.12 41.86 50.35
C THR A 66 24.95 42.49 49.23
N HIS A 67 25.20 43.80 49.34
CA HIS A 67 25.94 44.61 48.37
C HIS A 67 27.08 45.38 49.06
N PRO A 68 28.12 44.68 49.58
CA PRO A 68 29.14 45.29 50.45
C PRO A 68 30.11 46.24 49.74
N ASN A 69 30.17 46.21 48.40
CA ASN A 69 31.09 47.03 47.61
C ASN A 69 30.34 47.82 46.51
N PRO A 70 29.44 48.75 46.87
CA PRO A 70 28.65 49.47 45.88
C PRO A 70 29.48 50.51 45.14
N SER A 71 29.16 50.70 43.87
CA SER A 71 29.70 51.75 43.01
C SER A 71 28.75 52.95 42.94
N ILE A 72 29.29 54.14 42.67
CA ILE A 72 28.47 55.35 42.41
C ILE A 72 27.47 55.02 41.30
N GLY A 73 26.18 55.25 41.55
CA GLY A 73 25.14 54.95 40.55
C GLY A 73 24.36 53.66 40.81
N ASP A 74 24.89 52.77 41.64
CA ASP A 74 24.18 51.55 42.05
C ASP A 74 22.90 51.91 42.80
N ALA A 75 21.82 51.21 42.48
CA ALA A 75 20.51 51.38 43.08
C ALA A 75 19.99 50.01 43.54
N VAL A 76 19.37 49.94 44.71
CA VAL A 76 18.78 48.70 45.23
C VAL A 76 17.40 48.98 45.81
N GLY A 77 16.47 48.07 45.54
CA GLY A 77 15.14 48.09 46.15
C GLY A 77 15.17 47.48 47.55
N VAL A 78 14.55 48.15 48.50
CA VAL A 78 14.30 47.66 49.86
C VAL A 78 12.83 47.29 49.97
N ILE A 79 12.56 45.98 50.04
CA ILE A 79 11.22 45.40 49.90
C ILE A 79 10.30 45.87 51.04
N SER A 80 10.75 45.78 52.29
CA SER A 80 9.95 46.15 53.48
C SER A 80 9.49 47.61 53.51
N GLU A 81 10.18 48.49 52.79
CA GLU A 81 9.87 49.92 52.76
C GLU A 81 9.22 50.38 51.45
N GLY A 82 9.25 49.56 50.39
CA GLY A 82 8.85 49.97 49.04
C GLY A 82 9.71 51.10 48.48
N LYS A 83 10.98 51.22 48.90
CA LYS A 83 11.87 52.32 48.52
C LYS A 83 13.06 51.84 47.71
N VAL A 84 13.52 52.69 46.80
CA VAL A 84 14.80 52.50 46.10
C VAL A 84 15.83 53.46 46.67
N TYR A 85 16.97 52.89 47.06
CA TYR A 85 18.13 53.63 47.54
C TYR A 85 19.23 53.59 46.48
N ARG A 86 19.97 54.69 46.35
CA ARG A 86 21.07 54.84 45.38
C ARG A 86 22.36 55.21 46.09
N TYR A 87 23.44 54.49 45.80
CA TYR A 87 24.76 54.77 46.32
C TYR A 87 25.38 55.97 45.59
N ASN A 88 25.78 56.99 46.35
CA ASN A 88 26.38 58.22 45.82
C ASN A 88 27.91 58.24 45.86
N GLY A 89 28.53 57.12 46.28
CA GLY A 89 29.98 56.99 46.47
C GLY A 89 30.42 56.98 47.93
N THR A 90 29.57 57.47 48.84
CA THR A 90 29.86 57.44 50.29
C THR A 90 28.74 56.82 51.12
N GLU A 91 27.49 56.89 50.66
CA GLU A 91 26.34 56.35 51.37
C GLU A 91 25.18 56.02 50.42
N TRP A 92 24.27 55.17 50.88
CA TRP A 92 23.00 54.90 50.21
C TRP A 92 21.98 55.99 50.54
N LYS A 93 21.54 56.73 49.51
CA LYS A 93 20.53 57.78 49.64
C LYS A 93 19.20 57.33 49.08
N TYR A 94 18.12 57.60 49.81
CA TYR A 94 16.77 57.44 49.29
C TYR A 94 16.61 58.25 48.01
N LYS A 95 16.10 57.61 46.95
CA LYS A 95 15.88 58.28 45.66
C LYS A 95 14.40 58.50 45.39
N PHE A 96 13.58 57.45 45.50
CA PHE A 96 12.14 57.50 45.34
C PHE A 96 11.49 56.25 45.92
N GLN A 97 10.19 56.34 46.18
CA GLN A 97 9.35 55.25 46.65
C GLN A 97 8.60 54.68 45.44
N ILE A 98 8.59 53.36 45.32
CA ILE A 98 7.69 52.66 44.40
C ILE A 98 6.43 52.42 45.22
N ASP A 99 5.29 52.93 44.76
CA ASP A 99 4.01 52.62 45.39
C ASP A 99 3.81 51.09 45.37
N PRO A 100 3.81 50.41 46.52
CA PRO A 100 3.72 48.97 46.56
C PRO A 100 2.33 48.46 46.17
N GLY A 101 1.32 49.33 46.02
CA GLY A 101 -0.05 48.93 45.72
C GLY A 101 -0.18 47.99 44.51
N PRO A 102 0.35 48.32 43.33
CA PRO A 102 0.27 47.44 42.17
C PRO A 102 1.31 46.31 42.19
N TYR A 103 2.52 46.55 42.72
CA TYR A 103 3.61 45.57 42.65
C TYR A 103 3.43 44.44 43.68
N SER A 104 3.00 44.76 44.91
CA SER A 104 2.70 43.74 45.92
C SER A 104 1.44 42.96 45.57
N GLN A 105 0.47 43.60 44.91
CA GLN A 105 -0.70 42.92 44.38
C GLN A 105 -0.34 42.02 43.19
N ILE A 106 0.50 42.46 42.24
CA ILE A 106 1.01 41.60 41.16
C ILE A 106 1.85 40.42 41.70
N VAL A 107 2.70 40.64 42.70
CA VAL A 107 3.51 39.55 43.30
C VAL A 107 2.65 38.58 44.11
N ASN A 108 1.61 39.07 44.82
CA ASN A 108 0.65 38.21 45.52
C ASN A 108 -0.33 37.51 44.56
N ASP A 109 -0.72 38.16 43.46
CA ASP A 109 -1.62 37.63 42.43
C ASP A 109 -0.90 36.62 41.52
N LEU A 110 0.43 36.75 41.35
CA LEU A 110 1.26 35.81 40.56
C LEU A 110 1.76 34.60 41.36
N GLY A 111 1.76 34.64 42.70
CA GLY A 111 2.21 33.53 43.54
C GLY A 111 3.70 33.16 43.39
N ASP A 112 4.12 32.08 44.05
CA ASP A 112 5.49 31.56 44.03
C ASP A 112 5.88 31.00 42.65
N ILE A 113 6.36 31.88 41.78
CA ILE A 113 6.90 31.56 40.45
C ILE A 113 8.34 31.00 40.50
N THR A 114 8.89 30.68 41.68
CA THR A 114 10.23 30.09 41.78
C THR A 114 10.30 28.75 41.05
N GLN A 115 9.19 28.00 41.02
CA GLN A 115 9.05 26.76 40.23
C GLN A 115 9.15 26.98 38.71
N PHE A 116 8.81 28.17 38.19
CA PHE A 116 8.99 28.52 36.78
C PHE A 116 10.42 28.95 36.44
N ARG A 117 11.15 29.53 37.40
CA ARG A 117 12.57 29.91 37.23
C ARG A 117 13.52 28.73 37.41
N GLU A 118 13.05 27.64 38.01
CA GLU A 118 13.75 26.36 38.12
C GLU A 118 13.34 25.35 37.04
N PHE A 119 12.75 25.78 35.91
CA PHE A 119 12.77 24.96 34.70
C PHE A 119 14.23 24.81 34.29
N ASP A 120 14.84 23.72 34.75
CA ASP A 120 16.21 23.31 34.47
C ASP A 120 16.47 23.54 32.97
N PRO A 121 17.47 24.35 32.59
CA PRO A 121 17.87 24.49 31.19
C PRO A 121 18.05 23.13 30.50
N SER A 122 18.39 22.07 31.24
CA SER A 122 18.43 20.69 30.73
C SER A 122 17.06 20.13 30.34
N VAL A 123 15.95 20.58 30.96
CA VAL A 123 14.58 20.21 30.59
C VAL A 123 14.13 20.99 29.35
N ILE A 124 14.43 22.28 29.25
CA ILE A 124 14.16 23.06 28.03
C ILE A 124 14.98 22.51 26.87
N GLU A 125 16.27 22.23 27.07
CA GLU A 125 17.14 21.61 26.07
C GLU A 125 16.65 20.19 25.71
N LYS A 126 16.18 19.39 26.68
CA LYS A 126 15.55 18.08 26.39
C LYS A 126 14.25 18.22 25.62
N MET A 127 13.43 19.23 25.91
CA MET A 127 12.20 19.51 25.18
C MET A 127 12.53 19.97 23.77
N GLU A 128 13.42 20.94 23.60
CA GLU A 128 13.91 21.41 22.30
C GLU A 128 14.52 20.27 21.48
N ASN A 129 15.30 19.37 22.12
CA ASN A 129 15.84 18.17 21.47
C ASN A 129 14.74 17.15 21.13
N GLU A 130 13.73 16.94 21.99
CA GLU A 130 12.56 16.12 21.66
C GLU A 130 11.81 16.71 20.44
N PHE A 131 11.59 18.04 20.41
CA PHE A 131 10.94 18.74 19.30
C PHE A 131 11.77 18.70 18.01
N ALA A 132 13.09 18.88 18.10
CA ALA A 132 13.99 18.98 16.95
C ALA A 132 14.39 17.62 16.37
N GLU A 133 14.65 16.62 17.21
CA GLU A 133 15.19 15.33 16.77
C GLU A 133 14.09 14.32 16.37
N ARG A 134 12.95 14.35 17.07
CA ARG A 134 11.88 13.35 16.87
C ARG A 134 10.76 13.83 15.96
N GLY A 135 10.54 15.13 15.80
CA GLY A 135 9.45 15.66 14.98
C GLY A 135 8.17 15.88 15.78
N VAL A 136 7.03 15.97 15.09
CA VAL A 136 5.73 16.31 15.67
C VAL A 136 5.11 15.11 16.35
N ASN A 137 5.11 15.08 17.67
CA ASN A 137 4.55 13.99 18.45
C ASN A 137 3.03 14.03 18.44
N VAL A 138 2.39 12.92 18.06
CA VAL A 138 0.92 12.80 18.01
C VAL A 138 0.25 13.02 19.37
N LYS A 139 0.95 12.75 20.49
CA LYS A 139 0.42 12.98 21.85
C LYS A 139 0.24 14.47 22.18
N TRP A 140 0.92 15.38 21.49
CA TRP A 140 0.68 16.83 21.66
C TRP A 140 -0.69 17.28 21.16
N PHE A 141 -1.38 16.42 20.41
CA PHE A 141 -2.70 16.67 19.82
C PHE A 141 -3.78 15.78 20.45
N GLY A 142 -3.52 15.21 21.63
CA GLY A 142 -4.52 14.41 22.36
C GLY A 142 -4.56 12.92 21.97
N ALA A 143 -3.54 12.38 21.31
CA ALA A 143 -3.46 10.94 21.11
C ALA A 143 -3.16 10.22 22.45
N SER A 144 -4.00 9.27 22.82
CA SER A 144 -3.90 8.45 24.03
C SER A 144 -2.66 7.55 24.01
N GLY A 145 -2.47 6.80 22.91
CA GLY A 145 -1.54 5.68 22.86
C GLY A 145 -1.95 4.50 23.73
N SER A 146 -3.26 4.31 23.98
CA SER A 146 -3.84 3.22 24.77
C SER A 146 -4.87 2.40 23.98
N ASP A 147 -4.96 1.09 24.30
CA ASP A 147 -6.03 0.18 23.84
C ASP A 147 -7.03 -0.18 24.94
N GLN A 148 -6.98 0.51 26.09
CA GLN A 148 -7.96 0.30 27.15
C GLN A 148 -9.34 0.83 26.72
N SER A 149 -10.37 0.15 27.21
CA SER A 149 -11.77 0.55 27.02
C SER A 149 -12.55 0.37 28.31
N THR A 150 -13.69 1.05 28.39
CA THR A 150 -14.63 0.97 29.51
C THR A 150 -16.04 0.84 28.96
N THR A 151 -17.04 0.78 29.83
CA THR A 151 -18.44 0.93 29.43
C THR A 151 -19.00 2.23 29.97
N GLY A 152 -19.97 2.81 29.27
CA GLY A 152 -20.61 4.05 29.72
C GLY A 152 -22.05 4.17 29.28
N SER A 153 -22.73 5.14 29.87
CA SER A 153 -24.12 5.49 29.57
C SER A 153 -24.22 6.98 29.32
N ILE A 154 -24.97 7.35 28.29
CA ILE A 154 -25.25 8.74 27.94
C ILE A 154 -26.66 8.84 27.37
N SER A 155 -27.35 9.92 27.71
CA SER A 155 -28.67 10.22 27.19
C SER A 155 -28.59 11.06 25.91
N SER A 156 -29.49 10.82 24.97
CA SER A 156 -29.74 11.64 23.79
C SER A 156 -29.92 13.11 24.19
N GLY A 157 -29.22 13.99 23.49
CA GLY A 157 -29.14 15.42 23.74
C GLY A 157 -28.13 15.83 24.82
N SER A 158 -27.63 14.89 25.62
CA SER A 158 -26.64 15.16 26.67
C SER A 158 -25.21 15.13 26.12
N ASN A 159 -24.35 15.92 26.73
CA ASN A 159 -22.90 15.85 26.60
C ASN A 159 -22.21 15.35 27.89
N GLU A 160 -22.98 14.77 28.81
CA GLU A 160 -22.45 14.16 30.03
C GLU A 160 -22.50 12.63 29.89
N LEU A 161 -21.33 12.03 29.60
CA LEU A 161 -21.12 10.59 29.58
C LEU A 161 -20.75 10.13 30.99
N THR A 162 -21.43 9.11 31.52
CA THR A 162 -21.00 8.45 32.75
C THR A 162 -20.38 7.11 32.42
N VAL A 163 -19.09 6.96 32.69
CA VAL A 163 -18.35 5.70 32.48
C VAL A 163 -18.33 4.86 33.76
N THR A 164 -18.11 3.55 33.64
CA THR A 164 -17.97 2.63 34.78
C THR A 164 -16.64 2.88 35.52
N ASP A 165 -15.57 3.10 34.77
CA ASP A 165 -14.24 3.47 35.26
C ASP A 165 -13.62 4.46 34.26
N ALA A 166 -12.95 5.50 34.76
CA ALA A 166 -12.29 6.51 33.95
C ALA A 166 -10.98 6.00 33.32
N ILE A 167 -10.42 4.89 33.83
CA ILE A 167 -9.22 4.24 33.32
C ILE A 167 -8.07 5.23 33.03
N ASP A 168 -7.61 5.35 31.79
CA ASP A 168 -6.55 6.24 31.34
C ASP A 168 -7.03 7.34 30.35
N PHE A 169 -8.33 7.65 30.37
CA PHE A 169 -8.87 8.78 29.61
C PHE A 169 -8.39 10.12 30.17
N GLU A 170 -8.04 11.04 29.28
CA GLU A 170 -7.61 12.40 29.61
C GLU A 170 -8.41 13.44 28.81
N VAL A 171 -8.48 14.66 29.35
CA VAL A 171 -9.08 15.80 28.64
C VAL A 171 -8.27 16.10 27.36
N GLY A 172 -8.98 16.32 26.26
CA GLY A 172 -8.43 16.54 24.93
C GLY A 172 -8.28 15.28 24.08
N GLN A 173 -8.57 14.10 24.63
CA GLN A 173 -8.53 12.85 23.87
C GLN A 173 -9.81 12.62 23.09
N GLY A 174 -9.68 12.04 21.89
CA GLY A 174 -10.81 11.54 21.11
C GLY A 174 -11.30 10.20 21.66
N ILE A 175 -12.61 9.99 21.66
CA ILE A 175 -13.26 8.74 22.07
C ILE A 175 -14.37 8.34 21.10
N LEU A 176 -14.66 7.04 21.08
CA LEU A 176 -15.81 6.44 20.44
C LEU A 176 -16.77 5.90 21.49
N ILE A 177 -18.05 6.23 21.38
CA ILE A 177 -19.14 5.70 22.20
C ILE A 177 -20.07 4.88 21.29
N GLU A 178 -20.13 3.58 21.52
CA GLU A 178 -20.89 2.66 20.68
C GLU A 178 -22.40 2.98 20.70
N GLY A 179 -22.98 3.21 19.52
CA GLY A 179 -24.42 3.40 19.35
C GLY A 179 -25.02 4.74 19.81
N ALA A 180 -24.23 5.68 20.33
CA ALA A 180 -24.71 6.97 20.84
C ALA A 180 -24.92 8.06 19.77
N GLY A 181 -24.50 7.79 18.52
CA GLY A 181 -24.63 8.66 17.37
C GLY A 181 -26.02 8.61 16.71
N PRO A 182 -26.20 9.24 15.54
CA PRO A 182 -27.51 9.37 14.90
C PRO A 182 -28.04 8.03 14.37
N GLY A 183 -29.36 7.96 14.13
CA GLY A 183 -30.01 6.79 13.52
C GLY A 183 -30.67 5.83 14.50
N GLY A 184 -30.69 6.12 15.80
CA GLY A 184 -31.43 5.34 16.79
C GLY A 184 -32.95 5.40 16.56
N VAL A 185 -33.66 4.45 17.18
CA VAL A 185 -35.11 4.32 17.11
C VAL A 185 -35.71 4.54 18.50
N ALA A 186 -36.77 5.34 18.58
CA ALA A 186 -37.55 5.53 19.81
C ALA A 186 -38.48 4.33 20.03
N GLU A 187 -38.58 3.88 21.28
CA GLU A 187 -39.48 2.80 21.64
C GLU A 187 -40.95 3.23 21.53
N VAL A 188 -41.80 2.31 21.04
CA VAL A 188 -43.25 2.46 21.03
C VAL A 188 -43.89 1.25 21.68
N ALA A 189 -44.61 1.45 22.78
CA ALA A 189 -45.36 0.42 23.49
C ALA A 189 -46.87 0.68 23.42
N GLU A 190 -47.67 -0.38 23.53
CA GLU A 190 -49.12 -0.31 23.51
C GLU A 190 -49.69 -1.11 24.68
N LEU A 191 -50.54 -0.47 25.48
CA LEU A 191 -51.31 -1.09 26.55
C LEU A 191 -52.77 -1.18 26.16
N GLN A 192 -53.28 -2.41 26.05
CA GLN A 192 -54.72 -2.67 25.92
C GLN A 192 -55.30 -3.07 27.27
N ILE A 193 -56.20 -2.25 27.82
CA ILE A 193 -56.97 -2.58 29.02
C ILE A 193 -58.13 -3.50 28.64
N THR A 194 -58.29 -4.60 29.37
CA THR A 194 -59.29 -5.63 29.09
C THR A 194 -60.40 -5.71 30.14
N SER A 195 -60.21 -5.13 31.33
CA SER A 195 -61.24 -5.06 32.37
C SER A 195 -61.09 -3.82 33.25
N ALA A 196 -62.21 -3.36 33.81
CA ALA A 196 -62.26 -2.29 34.81
C ALA A 196 -61.75 -2.78 36.19
N PRO A 197 -61.30 -1.88 37.09
CA PRO A 197 -61.00 -2.24 38.47
C PRO A 197 -62.23 -2.84 39.17
N THR A 198 -61.98 -3.73 40.12
CA THR A 198 -62.99 -4.29 41.04
C THR A 198 -62.84 -3.75 42.46
N THR A 199 -61.66 -3.19 42.78
CA THR A 199 -61.35 -2.53 44.05
C THR A 199 -60.57 -1.25 43.76
N ALA A 200 -60.83 -0.18 44.52
CA ALA A 200 -60.08 1.06 44.39
C ALA A 200 -58.60 0.85 44.80
N GLY A 201 -57.66 1.43 44.05
CA GLY A 201 -56.22 1.33 44.29
C GLY A 201 -55.42 1.86 43.11
N ASP A 202 -54.10 1.66 43.10
CA ASP A 202 -53.24 2.16 42.03
C ASP A 202 -52.89 1.05 41.05
N VAL A 203 -53.08 1.27 39.75
CA VAL A 203 -52.40 0.48 38.71
C VAL A 203 -51.00 1.04 38.48
N LEU A 204 -50.07 0.19 38.05
CA LEU A 204 -48.70 0.58 37.75
C LEU A 204 -48.40 0.42 36.26
N VAL A 205 -47.99 1.51 35.63
CA VAL A 205 -47.39 1.50 34.29
C VAL A 205 -45.91 1.80 34.46
N THR A 206 -45.06 0.87 34.04
CA THR A 206 -43.60 1.01 34.12
C THR A 206 -43.04 1.20 32.72
N LEU A 207 -42.40 2.33 32.47
CA LEU A 207 -41.77 2.65 31.19
C LEU A 207 -40.28 2.90 31.45
N ASP A 208 -39.42 2.20 30.71
CA ASP A 208 -37.95 2.25 30.90
C ASP A 208 -37.52 2.07 32.38
N GLY A 209 -38.17 1.13 33.08
CA GLY A 209 -37.92 0.83 34.50
C GLY A 209 -38.52 1.83 35.50
N ILE A 210 -39.16 2.93 35.06
CA ILE A 210 -39.79 3.92 35.94
C ILE A 210 -41.29 3.60 36.09
N SER A 211 -41.70 3.20 37.30
CA SER A 211 -43.12 2.93 37.60
C SER A 211 -43.89 4.21 37.98
N THR A 212 -44.96 4.49 37.26
CA THR A 212 -45.95 5.52 37.60
C THR A 212 -47.19 4.86 38.17
N ALA A 213 -47.62 5.30 39.36
CA ALA A 213 -48.85 4.86 39.99
C ALA A 213 -50.04 5.71 39.55
N ILE A 214 -51.11 5.07 39.10
CA ILE A 214 -52.34 5.71 38.65
C ILE A 214 -53.51 5.18 39.48
N ALA A 215 -54.07 6.02 40.34
CA ALA A 215 -55.23 5.68 41.14
C ALA A 215 -56.44 5.39 40.24
N VAL A 216 -57.11 4.26 40.43
CA VAL A 216 -58.35 3.86 39.77
C VAL A 216 -59.40 3.52 40.84
N ASP A 217 -60.66 3.87 40.59
CA ASP A 217 -61.78 3.57 41.50
C ASP A 217 -62.93 2.94 40.68
N PRO A 218 -63.43 1.74 41.03
CA PRO A 218 -64.58 1.13 40.36
C PRO A 218 -65.85 2.00 40.37
N ALA A 219 -65.95 3.01 41.25
CA ALA A 219 -67.06 3.96 41.25
C ALA A 219 -66.94 5.06 40.19
N VAL A 220 -65.75 5.24 39.58
CA VAL A 220 -65.47 6.31 38.60
C VAL A 220 -64.99 5.72 37.28
N GLU A 221 -63.99 4.84 37.31
CA GLU A 221 -63.47 4.13 36.14
C GLU A 221 -64.11 2.74 36.02
N ASP A 222 -65.40 2.69 35.70
CA ASP A 222 -66.21 1.46 35.67
C ASP A 222 -66.11 0.65 34.35
N THR A 223 -65.29 1.10 33.40
CA THR A 223 -65.04 0.44 32.11
C THR A 223 -63.55 0.41 31.78
N ALA A 224 -63.13 -0.56 30.96
CA ALA A 224 -61.75 -0.63 30.44
C ALA A 224 -61.33 0.67 29.72
N ILE A 225 -62.27 1.29 29.00
CA ILE A 225 -62.07 2.57 28.31
C ILE A 225 -61.81 3.69 29.32
N ALA A 226 -62.57 3.77 30.41
CA ALA A 226 -62.37 4.81 31.44
C ALA A 226 -61.00 4.68 32.12
N VAL A 227 -60.52 3.46 32.37
CA VAL A 227 -59.16 3.20 32.87
C VAL A 227 -58.10 3.65 31.84
N ALA A 228 -58.25 3.25 30.57
CA ALA A 228 -57.34 3.63 29.50
C ALA A 228 -57.30 5.15 29.28
N ASP A 229 -58.43 5.84 29.31
CA ASP A 229 -58.53 7.30 29.25
C ASP A 229 -57.82 7.96 30.44
N LYS A 230 -57.93 7.41 31.64
CA LYS A 230 -57.21 7.92 32.83
C LYS A 230 -55.70 7.75 32.70
N ILE A 231 -55.25 6.58 32.25
CA ILE A 231 -53.83 6.32 31.99
C ILE A 231 -53.32 7.27 30.89
N ARG A 232 -54.03 7.43 29.78
CA ARG A 232 -53.64 8.31 28.67
C ARG A 232 -53.53 9.79 29.06
N ASN A 233 -54.30 10.22 30.06
CA ASN A 233 -54.26 11.59 30.58
C ASN A 233 -53.24 11.77 31.72
N THR A 234 -52.54 10.69 32.12
CA THR A 234 -51.46 10.74 33.10
C THR A 234 -50.16 11.13 32.39
N ALA A 235 -49.39 12.04 32.97
CA ALA A 235 -48.08 12.40 32.43
C ALA A 235 -47.03 11.34 32.78
N PHE A 236 -46.24 10.93 31.80
CA PHE A 236 -45.10 10.02 31.97
C PHE A 236 -43.82 10.76 31.60
N THR A 237 -42.82 10.76 32.47
CA THR A 237 -41.56 11.46 32.21
C THR A 237 -40.81 10.81 31.06
N GLY A 238 -40.55 11.56 29.98
CA GLY A 238 -39.82 11.08 28.79
C GLY A 238 -40.66 10.25 27.81
N TRP A 239 -41.98 10.22 27.99
CA TRP A 239 -42.89 9.46 27.14
C TRP A 239 -44.13 10.27 26.79
N THR A 240 -44.43 10.30 25.50
CA THR A 240 -45.68 10.86 24.98
C THR A 240 -46.73 9.76 24.89
N THR A 241 -47.86 9.95 25.57
CA THR A 241 -49.02 9.07 25.46
C THR A 241 -49.89 9.42 24.25
N GLY A 242 -50.32 8.40 23.52
CA GLY A 242 -51.16 8.50 22.32
C GLY A 242 -52.32 7.50 22.31
N GLY A 243 -52.78 7.17 21.10
CA GLY A 243 -53.99 6.37 20.88
C GLY A 243 -55.26 7.23 20.73
N THR A 244 -56.38 6.58 20.45
CA THR A 244 -57.66 7.29 20.24
C THR A 244 -58.43 7.39 21.56
N ALA A 245 -58.81 8.62 21.97
CA ALA A 245 -59.64 8.82 23.15
C ALA A 245 -60.97 8.05 23.02
N GLY A 246 -61.45 7.47 24.12
CA GLY A 246 -62.65 6.60 24.09
C GLY A 246 -62.40 5.19 23.56
N THR A 247 -61.13 4.77 23.47
CA THR A 247 -60.74 3.37 23.23
C THR A 247 -60.01 2.80 24.46
N ASP A 248 -59.95 1.48 24.54
CA ASP A 248 -59.32 0.70 25.61
C ASP A 248 -57.78 0.60 25.46
N THR A 249 -57.20 1.28 24.48
CA THR A 249 -55.79 1.15 24.10
C THR A 249 -55.04 2.46 24.30
N VAL A 250 -53.86 2.40 24.93
CA VAL A 250 -52.95 3.54 25.14
C VAL A 250 -51.62 3.24 24.48
N THR A 251 -51.16 4.14 23.61
CA THR A 251 -49.82 4.05 23.03
C THR A 251 -48.87 4.90 23.86
N PHE A 252 -47.65 4.43 24.07
CA PHE A 252 -46.55 5.16 24.70
C PHE A 252 -45.42 5.25 23.70
N THR A 253 -45.03 6.47 23.31
CA THR A 253 -43.88 6.71 22.45
C THR A 253 -42.81 7.40 23.27
N CYS A 254 -41.60 6.83 23.32
CA CYS A 254 -40.49 7.47 24.00
C CYS A 254 -40.11 8.78 23.28
N ASP A 255 -39.81 9.83 24.04
CA ASP A 255 -39.45 11.14 23.48
C ASP A 255 -38.03 11.13 22.87
N THR A 256 -37.22 10.14 23.24
CA THR A 256 -35.84 9.94 22.77
C THR A 256 -35.66 8.59 22.07
N ALA A 257 -34.71 8.56 21.14
CA ALA A 257 -34.25 7.34 20.51
C ALA A 257 -33.25 6.60 21.40
N GLY A 258 -33.20 5.28 21.31
CA GLY A 258 -32.15 4.46 21.95
C GLY A 258 -32.67 3.23 22.64
N GLU A 259 -31.77 2.48 23.26
CA GLU A 259 -32.16 1.30 24.03
C GLU A 259 -33.04 1.71 25.22
N LYS A 260 -34.10 0.94 25.42
CA LYS A 260 -35.10 1.12 26.48
C LYS A 260 -35.42 -0.23 27.08
N GLN A 261 -35.74 -0.25 28.37
CA GLN A 261 -36.34 -1.42 28.98
C GLN A 261 -37.82 -1.51 28.60
N ASP A 262 -38.26 -2.70 28.18
CA ASP A 262 -39.63 -2.95 27.77
C ASP A 262 -40.66 -2.45 28.79
N ALA A 263 -41.69 -1.80 28.27
CA ALA A 263 -42.82 -1.35 29.06
C ALA A 263 -43.54 -2.51 29.76
N VAL A 264 -43.97 -2.29 31.01
CA VAL A 264 -44.70 -3.28 31.83
C VAL A 264 -45.96 -2.66 32.42
N TYR A 265 -47.04 -3.44 32.46
CA TYR A 265 -48.27 -3.10 33.17
C TYR A 265 -48.52 -4.07 34.33
N ASN A 266 -48.95 -3.55 35.47
CA ASN A 266 -49.34 -4.33 36.64
C ASN A 266 -50.62 -3.74 37.25
N ASP A 267 -51.65 -4.56 37.40
CA ASP A 267 -52.94 -4.15 37.97
C ASP A 267 -52.86 -3.89 39.49
N ASN A 268 -51.78 -4.35 40.12
CA ASN A 268 -51.45 -4.21 41.54
C ASN A 268 -52.62 -4.62 42.46
N GLY A 269 -53.39 -5.63 42.05
CA GLY A 269 -54.53 -6.16 42.80
C GLY A 269 -55.82 -5.34 42.71
N THR A 270 -55.88 -4.29 41.89
CA THR A 270 -57.13 -3.54 41.62
C THR A 270 -58.14 -4.35 40.80
N GLY A 271 -57.66 -5.33 40.02
CA GLY A 271 -58.47 -6.12 39.08
C GLY A 271 -58.66 -5.47 37.71
N ALA A 272 -58.07 -4.29 37.46
CA ALA A 272 -58.02 -3.68 36.13
C ALA A 272 -57.00 -4.41 35.27
N THR A 273 -57.42 -5.42 34.50
CA THR A 273 -56.47 -6.23 33.71
C THR A 273 -56.11 -5.54 32.40
N GLY A 274 -54.87 -5.74 31.92
CA GLY A 274 -54.40 -5.20 30.65
C GLY A 274 -53.16 -5.94 30.13
N THR A 275 -52.90 -5.81 28.83
CA THR A 275 -51.75 -6.40 28.15
C THR A 275 -50.88 -5.29 27.60
N MET A 276 -49.62 -5.24 28.02
CA MET A 276 -48.60 -4.34 27.48
C MET A 276 -47.81 -5.07 26.37
N THR A 277 -47.61 -4.42 25.24
CA THR A 277 -46.85 -4.92 24.09
C THR A 277 -45.91 -3.86 23.55
N THR A 278 -44.61 -4.13 23.47
CA THR A 278 -43.68 -3.28 22.72
C THR A 278 -43.89 -3.52 21.22
N THR A 279 -44.38 -2.51 20.51
CA THR A 279 -44.69 -2.57 19.07
C THR A 279 -43.50 -2.13 18.20
N THR A 280 -42.61 -1.31 18.74
CA THR A 280 -41.33 -0.94 18.15
C THR A 280 -40.29 -0.87 19.27
N GLN A 281 -39.27 -1.73 19.24
CA GLN A 281 -38.20 -1.71 20.24
C GLN A 281 -37.33 -0.46 20.10
N GLY A 282 -36.97 0.17 21.21
CA GLY A 282 -35.92 1.18 21.21
C GLY A 282 -34.56 0.59 20.80
N ALA A 283 -33.86 1.22 19.85
CA ALA A 283 -32.60 0.70 19.30
C ALA A 283 -31.50 1.76 19.25
N ARG A 284 -30.25 1.32 19.46
CA ARG A 284 -29.04 2.15 19.33
C ARG A 284 -28.91 2.77 17.93
N GLY A 285 -28.22 3.90 17.85
CA GLY A 285 -27.85 4.55 16.60
C GLY A 285 -26.49 4.08 16.08
N ASN A 286 -25.88 4.91 15.25
CA ASN A 286 -24.48 4.75 14.84
C ASN A 286 -23.53 5.05 16.00
N ASN A 287 -22.23 4.77 15.85
CA ASN A 287 -21.24 5.17 16.85
C ASN A 287 -21.07 6.71 16.87
N LEU A 288 -20.86 7.26 18.06
CA LEU A 288 -20.48 8.67 18.24
C LEU A 288 -18.97 8.76 18.43
N VAL A 289 -18.28 9.49 17.56
CA VAL A 289 -16.86 9.85 17.73
C VAL A 289 -16.81 11.32 18.16
N THR A 290 -16.18 11.60 19.29
CA THR A 290 -16.14 12.95 19.91
C THR A 290 -14.87 13.15 20.74
N GLU A 291 -14.74 14.29 21.42
CA GLU A 291 -13.58 14.64 22.26
C GLU A 291 -14.01 14.83 23.73
N ILE A 292 -13.15 14.47 24.69
CA ILE A 292 -13.35 14.75 26.11
C ILE A 292 -12.94 16.18 26.43
N ILE A 293 -13.88 16.99 26.92
CA ILE A 293 -13.65 18.40 27.30
C ILE A 293 -13.37 18.56 28.79
N ALA A 294 -13.96 17.70 29.64
CA ALA A 294 -13.73 17.71 31.07
C ALA A 294 -13.96 16.33 31.68
N ILE A 295 -13.24 16.03 32.76
CA ILE A 295 -13.42 14.80 33.56
C ILE A 295 -13.65 15.20 35.02
N ASN A 296 -14.73 14.69 35.61
CA ASN A 296 -15.01 14.77 37.04
C ASN A 296 -15.33 13.38 37.59
N GLY A 297 -14.29 12.67 38.04
CA GLY A 297 -14.40 11.27 38.43
C GLY A 297 -14.80 10.40 37.24
N THR A 298 -15.96 9.76 37.32
CA THR A 298 -16.51 8.89 36.26
C THR A 298 -17.47 9.60 35.31
N THR A 299 -17.64 10.91 35.45
CA THR A 299 -18.48 11.72 34.55
C THR A 299 -17.59 12.55 33.64
N PHE A 300 -17.74 12.33 32.34
CA PHE A 300 -17.02 13.04 31.29
C PHE A 300 -17.97 14.03 30.62
N THR A 301 -17.51 15.26 30.43
CA THR A 301 -18.14 16.21 29.51
C THR A 301 -17.51 16.02 28.14
N ILE A 302 -18.30 15.68 27.14
CA ILE A 302 -17.85 15.48 25.75
C ILE A 302 -18.20 16.70 24.87
N ALA A 303 -17.52 16.84 23.73
CA ALA A 303 -17.70 17.96 22.83
C ALA A 303 -19.05 17.94 22.11
N ASP A 304 -19.45 16.76 21.64
CA ASP A 304 -20.69 16.55 20.89
C ASP A 304 -21.73 15.84 21.74
N SER A 305 -22.97 16.34 21.75
CA SER A 305 -24.06 15.66 22.44
C SER A 305 -24.42 14.34 21.74
N ALA A 306 -24.78 13.32 22.52
CA ALA A 306 -25.35 12.09 21.97
C ALA A 306 -26.65 12.35 21.21
N ASN A 307 -26.92 11.55 20.18
CA ASN A 307 -28.20 11.57 19.45
C ASN A 307 -29.11 10.41 19.86
N THR A 308 -28.62 9.48 20.66
CA THR A 308 -29.32 8.26 21.03
C THR A 308 -28.93 7.85 22.44
N ASP A 309 -29.91 7.41 23.23
CA ASP A 309 -29.69 6.85 24.55
C ASP A 309 -28.98 5.51 24.44
N VAL A 310 -27.89 5.36 25.18
CA VAL A 310 -27.18 4.09 25.31
C VAL A 310 -26.89 3.78 26.77
N LEU A 311 -26.97 2.49 27.12
CA LEU A 311 -26.68 1.99 28.45
C LEU A 311 -25.55 0.96 28.37
N SER A 312 -24.52 1.14 29.20
CA SER A 312 -23.36 0.24 29.24
C SER A 312 -22.73 -0.01 27.85
N ALA A 313 -22.73 1.00 26.99
CA ALA A 313 -22.10 0.95 25.68
C ALA A 313 -20.57 0.91 25.80
N SER A 314 -19.88 0.28 24.85
CA SER A 314 -18.43 0.35 24.77
C SER A 314 -17.98 1.80 24.59
N VAL A 315 -16.97 2.20 25.37
CA VAL A 315 -16.29 3.50 25.26
C VAL A 315 -14.81 3.22 25.05
N GLU A 316 -14.29 3.66 23.90
CA GLU A 316 -12.94 3.36 23.41
C GLU A 316 -12.21 4.65 23.02
N HIS A 317 -10.89 4.63 23.01
CA HIS A 317 -10.09 5.73 22.45
C HIS A 317 -10.30 5.86 20.92
N ASP A 318 -10.19 7.08 20.39
CA ASP A 318 -10.01 7.39 18.96
C ASP A 318 -8.87 8.40 18.77
N ASP A 319 -7.73 7.91 18.31
CA ASP A 319 -6.51 8.69 18.10
C ASP A 319 -6.42 9.29 16.70
N ALA A 320 -7.34 8.95 15.81
CA ALA A 320 -7.24 9.34 14.40
C ALA A 320 -7.27 10.87 14.20
N GLN A 321 -8.05 11.59 15.02
CA GLN A 321 -8.05 13.06 14.96
C GLN A 321 -6.71 13.66 15.33
N ALA A 322 -6.18 13.24 16.48
CA ALA A 322 -4.91 13.72 17.00
C ALA A 322 -3.78 13.47 16.00
N ILE A 323 -3.75 12.29 15.39
CA ILE A 323 -2.76 11.94 14.37
C ILE A 323 -2.97 12.79 13.10
N GLN A 324 -4.21 13.03 12.68
CA GLN A 324 -4.51 13.88 11.54
C GLN A 324 -4.08 15.34 11.77
N GLU A 325 -4.31 15.87 12.97
CA GLU A 325 -3.89 17.22 13.36
C GLU A 325 -2.37 17.32 13.45
N ALA A 326 -1.69 16.33 14.03
CA ALA A 326 -0.24 16.23 14.03
C ALA A 326 0.34 16.21 12.61
N SER A 327 -0.25 15.44 11.70
CA SER A 327 0.13 15.40 10.28
C SER A 327 -0.06 16.74 9.58
N ASN A 328 -1.19 17.42 9.84
CA ASN A 328 -1.46 18.76 9.31
C ASN A 328 -0.45 19.80 9.85
N TYR A 329 -0.11 19.72 11.13
CA TYR A 329 0.88 20.61 11.74
C TYR A 329 2.28 20.35 11.20
N ALA A 330 2.70 19.08 11.13
CA ALA A 330 3.97 18.65 10.56
C ALA A 330 4.15 19.11 9.11
N LYS A 331 3.09 19.03 8.30
CA LYS A 331 3.04 19.61 6.95
C LYS A 331 3.32 21.11 6.95
N ASN A 332 2.71 21.88 7.86
CA ASN A 332 2.85 23.34 7.89
C ASN A 332 4.25 23.80 8.31
N ILE A 333 4.95 23.02 9.14
CA ILE A 333 6.31 23.35 9.60
C ILE A 333 7.40 22.56 8.87
N ASN A 334 7.03 21.77 7.85
CA ASN A 334 7.94 20.88 7.11
C ASN A 334 8.77 19.97 8.04
N SER A 335 8.08 19.27 8.94
CA SER A 335 8.66 18.30 9.87
C SER A 335 8.03 16.92 9.70
N LYS A 336 8.62 15.90 10.33
CA LYS A 336 8.09 14.53 10.36
C LYS A 336 7.06 14.35 11.46
N VAL A 337 6.13 13.43 11.28
CA VAL A 337 5.22 12.94 12.33
C VAL A 337 5.93 11.88 13.16
N PHE A 338 5.78 11.95 14.47
CA PHE A 338 6.32 10.96 15.41
C PHE A 338 5.21 10.28 16.19
N VAL A 339 5.16 8.96 16.08
CA VAL A 339 4.24 8.11 16.85
C VAL A 339 5.05 7.39 17.93
N PRO A 340 4.93 7.80 19.21
CA PRO A 340 5.68 7.17 20.29
C PRO A 340 5.16 5.74 20.57
N ASN A 341 5.80 5.05 21.51
CA ASN A 341 5.31 3.74 21.95
C ASN A 341 3.89 3.85 22.54
N GLY A 342 3.03 2.89 22.20
CA GLY A 342 1.61 2.88 22.57
C GLY A 342 0.79 2.17 21.49
N LYS A 343 -0.50 1.96 21.77
CA LYS A 343 -1.48 1.51 20.78
C LYS A 343 -2.41 2.66 20.44
N PHE A 344 -2.60 2.93 19.15
CA PHE A 344 -3.37 4.08 18.69
C PHE A 344 -4.58 3.61 17.92
N GLU A 345 -5.77 3.79 18.47
CA GLU A 345 -7.02 3.35 17.89
C GLU A 345 -7.45 4.29 16.76
N ILE A 346 -7.66 3.75 15.56
CA ILE A 346 -7.98 4.56 14.37
C ILE A 346 -9.43 4.33 13.97
N LYS A 347 -10.32 5.23 14.42
CA LYS A 347 -11.78 5.13 14.15
C LYS A 347 -12.26 6.00 12.98
N LYS A 348 -11.34 6.72 12.32
CA LYS A 348 -11.56 7.44 11.05
C LYS A 348 -10.32 7.45 10.17
N ASP A 349 -10.49 7.77 8.88
CA ASP A 349 -9.40 7.92 7.93
C ASP A 349 -8.32 8.91 8.41
N VAL A 350 -7.05 8.56 8.20
CA VAL A 350 -5.88 9.41 8.54
C VAL A 350 -5.04 9.67 7.30
N ILE A 351 -4.65 10.92 7.08
CA ILE A 351 -3.80 11.33 5.97
C ILE A 351 -2.42 11.77 6.48
N ILE A 352 -1.37 11.12 6.00
CA ILE A 352 0.03 11.42 6.24
C ILE A 352 0.61 12.20 5.05
N TYR A 353 1.08 13.43 5.31
CA TYR A 353 1.60 14.35 4.30
C TYR A 353 3.13 14.45 4.27
N THR A 354 3.78 14.15 5.38
CA THR A 354 5.24 14.27 5.58
C THR A 354 5.84 12.95 6.05
N ASP A 355 7.15 12.93 6.29
CA ASP A 355 7.83 11.77 6.86
C ASP A 355 7.13 11.30 8.15
N LEU A 356 7.16 10.01 8.41
CA LEU A 356 6.59 9.41 9.61
C LEU A 356 7.60 8.46 10.25
N GLU A 357 7.82 8.63 11.54
CA GLU A 357 8.58 7.72 12.38
C GLU A 357 7.63 7.09 13.40
N CYS A 358 7.48 5.77 13.38
CA CYS A 358 6.56 5.07 14.27
C CYS A 358 7.26 4.07 15.16
N ILE A 359 7.01 4.17 16.47
CA ILE A 359 7.44 3.19 17.47
C ILE A 359 6.25 2.35 17.93
N GLY A 360 5.09 3.01 18.10
CA GLY A 360 3.82 2.39 18.51
C GLY A 360 3.16 1.53 17.43
N THR A 361 1.90 1.20 17.66
CA THR A 361 1.07 0.37 16.77
C THR A 361 -0.26 1.06 16.53
N PHE A 362 -0.65 1.21 15.26
CA PHE A 362 -2.00 1.64 14.93
C PHE A 362 -2.93 0.42 14.95
N VAL A 363 -4.10 0.57 15.55
CA VAL A 363 -5.14 -0.46 15.58
C VAL A 363 -6.30 0.03 14.73
N ILE A 364 -6.59 -0.69 13.65
CA ILE A 364 -7.68 -0.36 12.72
C ILE A 364 -8.75 -1.44 12.85
N ASN A 365 -9.97 -1.06 13.24
CA ASN A 365 -11.11 -1.97 13.15
C ASN A 365 -11.64 -1.96 11.71
N ALA A 366 -11.56 -3.11 11.04
CA ALA A 366 -12.02 -3.25 9.67
C ALA A 366 -13.51 -2.96 9.50
N ASP A 367 -14.35 -3.23 10.50
CA ASP A 367 -15.81 -3.10 10.42
C ASP A 367 -16.25 -1.63 10.21
N ILE A 368 -15.33 -0.67 10.38
CA ILE A 368 -15.56 0.77 10.20
C ILE A 368 -15.03 1.27 8.84
N GLY A 369 -14.23 0.48 8.10
CA GLY A 369 -13.78 0.82 6.74
C GLY A 369 -12.68 1.88 6.65
N ASN A 370 -12.00 2.21 7.75
CA ASN A 370 -11.00 3.28 7.82
C ASN A 370 -9.63 2.91 7.23
N LYS A 371 -8.92 3.92 6.73
CA LYS A 371 -7.64 3.79 6.03
C LYS A 371 -6.59 4.81 6.47
N ILE A 372 -5.35 4.48 6.17
CA ILE A 372 -4.24 5.44 6.19
C ILE A 372 -3.89 5.82 4.75
N TYR A 373 -3.90 7.11 4.44
CA TYR A 373 -3.45 7.63 3.16
C TYR A 373 -2.07 8.25 3.30
N ILE A 374 -1.16 7.88 2.40
CA ILE A 374 0.10 8.60 2.19
C ILE A 374 -0.11 9.45 0.95
N ASN A 375 -0.34 10.75 1.16
CA ASN A 375 -0.98 11.61 0.16
C ASN A 375 -0.11 12.82 -0.23
N ARG A 376 -0.46 13.40 -1.37
CA ARG A 376 0.16 14.61 -1.91
C ARG A 376 -0.23 15.84 -1.10
N ILE A 377 0.66 16.82 -1.07
CA ILE A 377 0.44 18.16 -0.55
C ILE A 377 0.00 19.11 -1.67
N LEU A 378 0.68 19.03 -2.82
CA LEU A 378 0.46 19.90 -3.96
C LEU A 378 -0.73 19.41 -4.80
N PRO A 379 -1.61 20.33 -5.25
CA PRO A 379 -2.77 19.95 -6.03
C PRO A 379 -2.37 19.44 -7.42
N GLU A 380 -3.18 18.54 -7.96
CA GLU A 380 -3.03 18.05 -9.32
C GLU A 380 -3.39 19.13 -10.36
N GLN A 381 -2.82 18.98 -11.56
CA GLN A 381 -3.06 19.88 -12.68
C GLN A 381 -3.44 19.06 -13.91
N ASN A 382 -4.50 19.47 -14.60
CA ASN A 382 -4.86 18.86 -15.88
C ASN A 382 -4.04 19.49 -17.01
N ILE A 383 -3.51 18.66 -17.89
CA ILE A 383 -2.78 19.06 -19.09
C ILE A 383 -3.66 18.77 -20.30
N ASP A 384 -3.82 19.75 -21.19
CA ASP A 384 -4.51 19.52 -22.47
C ASP A 384 -3.67 18.59 -23.35
N PRO A 385 -4.12 17.36 -23.62
CA PRO A 385 -3.35 16.40 -24.40
C PRO A 385 -3.06 16.86 -25.83
N ASN A 386 -3.88 17.76 -26.39
CA ASN A 386 -3.68 18.29 -27.74
C ASN A 386 -2.46 19.21 -27.86
N THR A 387 -1.91 19.65 -26.72
CA THR A 387 -0.68 20.44 -26.67
C THR A 387 0.59 19.58 -26.59
N LEU A 388 0.43 18.26 -26.42
CA LEU A 388 1.53 17.33 -26.21
C LEU A 388 1.99 16.69 -27.53
N GLY A 389 3.31 16.52 -27.66
CA GLY A 389 3.93 15.74 -28.73
C GLY A 389 4.74 14.57 -28.16
N GLY A 390 5.08 13.59 -29.01
CA GLY A 390 5.84 12.40 -28.58
C GLY A 390 5.01 11.36 -27.83
N LEU A 391 3.68 11.34 -28.00
CA LEU A 391 2.74 10.39 -27.39
C LEU A 391 2.76 8.99 -28.05
N THR A 392 3.95 8.47 -28.35
CA THR A 392 4.17 7.16 -28.98
C THR A 392 4.83 6.19 -28.00
N GLU A 393 4.54 4.90 -28.16
CA GLU A 393 5.19 3.82 -27.40
C GLU A 393 6.74 3.95 -27.49
N GLU A 394 7.42 3.63 -26.39
CA GLU A 394 8.87 3.81 -26.13
C GLU A 394 9.36 5.26 -26.08
N SER A 395 8.49 6.26 -26.20
CA SER A 395 8.93 7.66 -26.12
C SER A 395 9.48 8.00 -24.73
N THR A 396 10.68 8.56 -24.70
CA THR A 396 11.31 9.12 -23.49
C THR A 396 11.17 10.64 -23.39
N LEU A 397 10.52 11.29 -24.36
CA LEU A 397 10.45 12.75 -24.46
C LEU A 397 9.04 13.18 -24.89
N ILE A 398 8.38 13.96 -24.06
CA ILE A 398 7.08 14.55 -24.34
C ILE A 398 7.24 16.06 -24.45
N THR A 399 7.03 16.61 -25.65
CA THR A 399 7.07 18.07 -25.89
C THR A 399 5.79 18.73 -25.38
N GLY A 400 5.85 20.01 -24.99
CA GLY A 400 4.71 20.72 -24.37
C GLY A 400 4.69 20.63 -22.85
N LEU A 401 5.74 20.06 -22.25
CA LEU A 401 5.93 19.94 -20.79
C LEU A 401 7.12 20.77 -20.28
N GLU A 402 7.59 21.74 -21.07
CA GLU A 402 8.77 22.54 -20.75
C GLU A 402 8.60 23.27 -19.40
N GLY A 403 9.63 23.21 -18.55
CA GLY A 403 9.64 23.81 -17.22
C GLY A 403 8.92 23.01 -16.12
N ARG A 404 8.33 21.85 -16.43
CA ARG A 404 7.67 20.98 -15.44
C ARG A 404 8.61 19.89 -14.93
N ILE A 405 8.46 19.53 -13.65
CA ILE A 405 9.10 18.38 -13.00
C ILE A 405 8.06 17.77 -12.05
N GLY A 406 7.88 16.45 -12.06
CA GLY A 406 6.86 15.77 -11.26
C GLY A 406 6.34 14.51 -11.93
N THR A 407 5.20 14.00 -11.47
CA THR A 407 4.58 12.78 -12.00
C THR A 407 3.53 13.11 -13.05
N LEU A 408 3.53 12.34 -14.14
CA LEU A 408 2.46 12.30 -15.13
C LEU A 408 1.66 11.02 -14.95
N TYR A 409 0.35 11.17 -15.02
CA TYR A 409 -0.60 10.08 -15.12
C TYR A 409 -1.38 10.22 -16.42
N PHE A 410 -1.31 9.19 -17.26
CA PHE A 410 -2.02 9.07 -18.52
C PHE A 410 -3.23 8.16 -18.30
N TYR A 411 -4.42 8.66 -18.62
CA TYR A 411 -5.65 7.88 -18.65
C TYR A 411 -6.29 8.05 -20.03
N SER A 412 -6.36 6.98 -20.82
CA SER A 412 -7.06 7.00 -22.11
C SER A 412 -8.32 6.14 -22.06
N THR A 413 -9.33 6.53 -22.84
CA THR A 413 -10.50 5.69 -23.10
C THR A 413 -10.23 4.61 -24.14
N GLU A 414 -9.07 4.66 -24.80
CA GLU A 414 -8.64 3.62 -25.73
C GLU A 414 -8.52 2.26 -25.01
N GLU A 415 -9.01 1.22 -25.67
CA GLU A 415 -8.91 -0.15 -25.18
C GLU A 415 -7.44 -0.62 -25.18
N LEU A 416 -7.00 -1.15 -24.05
CA LEU A 416 -5.74 -1.89 -23.92
C LEU A 416 -5.96 -3.35 -24.27
N ILE A 417 -6.96 -3.98 -23.63
CA ILE A 417 -7.33 -5.37 -23.83
C ILE A 417 -8.76 -5.66 -23.37
N LYS A 418 -9.52 -6.43 -24.16
CA LYS A 418 -10.82 -6.98 -23.76
C LYS A 418 -10.67 -8.06 -22.70
N ARG A 419 -11.69 -8.23 -21.84
CA ARG A 419 -11.68 -9.25 -20.79
C ARG A 419 -12.78 -10.28 -20.97
N THR A 420 -12.45 -11.55 -20.75
CA THR A 420 -13.43 -12.65 -20.81
C THR A 420 -14.34 -12.65 -19.58
N GLY A 421 -15.42 -13.45 -19.61
CA GLY A 421 -16.30 -13.64 -18.46
C GLY A 421 -17.23 -12.47 -18.13
N GLY A 422 -17.55 -11.62 -19.12
CA GLY A 422 -18.44 -10.46 -18.93
C GLY A 422 -17.79 -9.27 -18.21
N ASN A 423 -16.47 -9.31 -18.01
CA ASN A 423 -15.72 -8.23 -17.40
C ASN A 423 -15.52 -7.04 -18.35
N PRO A 424 -15.48 -5.79 -17.84
CA PRO A 424 -15.16 -4.62 -18.66
C PRO A 424 -13.71 -4.70 -19.16
N SER A 425 -13.45 -4.21 -20.38
CA SER A 425 -12.09 -4.08 -20.93
C SER A 425 -11.19 -3.24 -20.04
N TYR A 426 -9.88 -3.54 -20.06
CA TYR A 426 -8.90 -2.59 -19.56
C TYR A 426 -8.61 -1.53 -20.61
N THR A 427 -8.44 -0.29 -20.15
CA THR A 427 -8.09 0.86 -20.99
C THR A 427 -6.62 1.21 -20.80
N LYS A 428 -6.02 1.90 -21.76
CA LYS A 428 -4.61 2.30 -21.66
C LYS A 428 -4.41 3.30 -20.53
N ARG A 429 -3.54 2.95 -19.57
CA ARG A 429 -3.19 3.80 -18.43
C ARG A 429 -1.73 3.58 -18.09
N GLU A 430 -1.01 4.65 -17.77
CA GLU A 430 0.34 4.52 -17.27
C GLU A 430 0.78 5.76 -16.48
N THR A 431 1.85 5.61 -15.70
CA THR A 431 2.50 6.71 -15.01
C THR A 431 3.97 6.80 -15.39
N SER A 432 4.51 8.01 -15.35
CA SER A 432 5.94 8.30 -15.54
C SER A 432 6.32 9.57 -14.78
N GLU A 433 7.58 9.73 -14.42
CA GLU A 433 8.13 10.97 -13.89
C GLU A 433 8.70 11.83 -15.01
N ILE A 434 8.47 13.15 -14.98
CA ILE A 434 9.24 14.14 -15.75
C ILE A 434 10.55 14.39 -15.00
N ILE A 435 11.64 13.85 -15.52
CA ILE A 435 12.95 13.85 -14.86
C ILE A 435 13.79 15.10 -15.16
N ASN A 436 13.36 15.97 -16.09
CA ASN A 436 13.99 17.27 -16.33
C ASN A 436 13.03 18.28 -16.96
N GLY A 437 13.43 19.56 -16.96
CA GLY A 437 12.62 20.66 -17.50
C GLY A 437 12.43 20.67 -19.03
N ASN A 438 12.92 19.68 -19.76
CA ASN A 438 12.73 19.56 -21.22
C ASN A 438 11.62 18.55 -21.57
N GLY A 439 10.86 18.05 -20.58
CA GLY A 439 9.81 17.05 -20.81
C GLY A 439 10.34 15.62 -20.99
N LYS A 440 11.59 15.34 -20.61
CA LYS A 440 12.11 13.97 -20.59
C LYS A 440 11.41 13.20 -19.49
N ILE A 441 10.93 12.00 -19.81
CA ILE A 441 10.22 11.14 -18.86
C ILE A 441 10.96 9.85 -18.55
N TYR A 442 10.70 9.29 -17.37
CA TYR A 442 11.08 7.93 -17.00
C TYR A 442 10.03 7.30 -16.09
N PRO A 443 9.65 6.02 -16.30
CA PRO A 443 10.06 5.19 -17.45
C PRO A 443 9.39 5.65 -18.77
N PRO A 444 9.89 5.24 -19.96
CA PRO A 444 9.34 5.66 -21.26
C PRO A 444 7.89 5.21 -21.45
N LEU A 445 7.11 5.85 -22.32
CA LEU A 445 5.72 5.42 -22.57
C LEU A 445 5.65 3.95 -23.01
N GLU A 446 4.71 3.19 -22.47
CA GLU A 446 4.47 1.79 -22.89
C GLU A 446 3.38 1.70 -23.97
N HIS A 447 2.65 2.79 -24.20
CA HIS A 447 1.59 2.85 -25.19
C HIS A 447 1.67 4.10 -26.08
N THR A 448 1.13 3.96 -27.29
CA THR A 448 0.80 5.11 -28.15
C THR A 448 -0.59 5.60 -27.82
N TYR A 449 -0.77 6.92 -27.74
CA TYR A 449 -2.02 7.55 -27.34
C TYR A 449 -2.62 8.45 -28.41
N ASP A 450 -3.94 8.42 -28.52
CA ASP A 450 -4.74 9.40 -29.24
C ASP A 450 -5.08 10.58 -28.30
N PRO A 451 -4.59 11.81 -28.57
CA PRO A 451 -4.86 12.98 -27.74
C PRO A 451 -6.36 13.25 -27.50
N SER A 452 -7.23 12.88 -28.44
CA SER A 452 -8.68 13.12 -28.34
C SER A 452 -9.39 12.21 -27.33
N GLN A 453 -8.74 11.12 -26.93
CA GLN A 453 -9.25 10.12 -25.99
C GLN A 453 -8.48 10.11 -24.66
N LEU A 454 -7.46 10.97 -24.55
CA LEU A 454 -6.52 10.99 -23.46
C LEU A 454 -6.91 12.06 -22.42
N THR A 455 -6.68 11.76 -21.16
CA THR A 455 -6.61 12.72 -20.06
C THR A 455 -5.23 12.60 -19.45
N VAL A 456 -4.52 13.72 -19.32
CA VAL A 456 -3.20 13.78 -18.70
C VAL A 456 -3.28 14.60 -17.43
N THR A 457 -2.97 13.97 -16.31
CA THR A 457 -2.87 14.63 -15.00
C THR A 457 -1.42 14.76 -14.60
N PHE A 458 -1.00 15.98 -14.30
CA PHE A 458 0.33 16.31 -13.80
C PHE A 458 0.26 16.57 -12.29
N TYR A 459 1.12 15.88 -11.55
CA TYR A 459 1.35 16.09 -10.13
C TYR A 459 2.73 16.72 -9.96
N PRO A 460 2.82 17.98 -9.47
CA PRO A 460 4.12 18.64 -9.25
C PRO A 460 5.04 17.79 -8.35
N LYS A 461 6.35 17.88 -8.59
CA LYS A 461 7.35 17.20 -7.77
C LYS A 461 7.27 17.66 -6.32
N GLU A 462 7.25 16.70 -5.40
CA GLU A 462 7.32 16.93 -3.97
C GLU A 462 8.66 16.41 -3.42
N ALA A 463 9.01 16.82 -2.20
CA ALA A 463 10.11 16.19 -1.49
C ALA A 463 9.82 14.69 -1.32
N ALA A 464 10.86 13.87 -1.43
CA ALA A 464 10.74 12.45 -1.14
C ALA A 464 10.29 12.25 0.32
N LEU A 465 9.49 11.23 0.56
CA LEU A 465 8.88 10.95 1.85
C LEU A 465 9.37 9.61 2.39
N ILE A 466 9.62 9.52 3.69
CA ILE A 466 9.96 8.28 4.40
C ILE A 466 8.86 7.93 5.39
N ILE A 467 8.26 6.74 5.23
CA ILE A 467 7.37 6.12 6.22
C ILE A 467 8.17 5.01 6.90
N ASN A 468 8.64 5.27 8.11
CA ASN A 468 9.53 4.37 8.84
C ASN A 468 8.79 3.65 9.98
N ASN A 469 8.92 2.32 9.97
CA ASN A 469 8.49 1.40 11.03
C ASN A 469 6.99 1.54 11.41
N LEU A 470 6.13 1.88 10.44
CA LEU A 470 4.68 1.93 10.64
C LEU A 470 4.14 0.53 10.94
N LYS A 471 3.62 0.32 12.15
CA LYS A 471 3.02 -0.94 12.58
C LYS A 471 1.51 -0.81 12.65
N ILE A 472 0.80 -1.81 12.11
CA ILE A 472 -0.66 -1.84 12.06
C ILE A 472 -1.17 -3.23 12.42
N GLU A 473 -2.12 -3.26 13.36
CA GLU A 473 -2.95 -4.42 13.66
C GLU A 473 -4.36 -4.14 13.15
N VAL A 474 -4.88 -5.02 12.29
CA VAL A 474 -6.26 -4.90 11.80
C VAL A 474 -7.15 -5.89 12.55
N THR A 475 -8.16 -5.38 13.22
CA THR A 475 -9.15 -6.11 14.02
C THR A 475 -10.54 -6.08 13.35
N GLY A 476 -11.59 -6.51 14.04
CA GLY A 476 -12.96 -6.58 13.51
C GLY A 476 -13.35 -7.98 13.03
N THR A 477 -14.57 -8.12 12.51
CA THR A 477 -15.16 -9.42 12.17
C THR A 477 -15.27 -9.66 10.67
N VAL A 478 -15.75 -8.69 9.89
CA VAL A 478 -15.79 -8.72 8.41
C VAL A 478 -16.08 -7.30 7.89
N ASP A 479 -15.23 -6.79 7.00
CA ASP A 479 -15.65 -5.72 6.09
C ASP A 479 -15.25 -6.03 4.64
N GLU A 480 -16.26 -6.19 3.78
CA GLU A 480 -16.02 -6.37 2.35
C GLU A 480 -15.67 -5.05 1.63
N THR A 481 -15.93 -3.91 2.25
CA THR A 481 -15.83 -2.57 1.66
C THR A 481 -14.42 -1.98 1.76
N LEU A 482 -13.63 -2.33 2.78
CA LEU A 482 -12.25 -1.89 2.90
C LEU A 482 -11.40 -2.39 1.73
N SER A 483 -11.08 -1.51 0.79
CA SER A 483 -10.28 -1.86 -0.40
C SER A 483 -8.81 -2.11 -0.09
N SER A 484 -8.27 -1.46 0.94
CA SER A 484 -6.87 -1.57 1.40
C SER A 484 -6.70 -0.88 2.75
N VAL A 485 -5.75 -1.31 3.58
CA VAL A 485 -5.43 -0.68 4.88
C VAL A 485 -4.63 0.63 4.68
N ILE A 486 -3.63 0.61 3.80
CA ILE A 486 -2.84 1.78 3.41
C ILE A 486 -3.07 2.08 1.93
N GLU A 487 -3.30 3.35 1.58
CA GLU A 487 -3.25 3.85 0.20
C GLU A 487 -2.11 4.84 0.00
N VAL A 488 -1.15 4.48 -0.87
CA VAL A 488 -0.07 5.37 -1.32
C VAL A 488 -0.50 6.05 -2.61
N ILE A 489 -0.86 7.33 -2.50
CA ILE A 489 -1.38 8.16 -3.60
C ILE A 489 -0.45 9.36 -3.80
N ARG A 490 0.86 9.13 -3.73
CA ARG A 490 1.91 10.09 -4.08
C ARG A 490 3.16 9.36 -4.58
N SER A 491 4.01 10.10 -5.29
CA SER A 491 5.28 9.60 -5.78
C SER A 491 6.41 9.83 -4.78
N ASP A 492 7.56 9.20 -5.03
CA ASP A 492 8.80 9.38 -4.25
C ASP A 492 8.63 9.02 -2.76
N VAL A 493 8.11 7.82 -2.51
CA VAL A 493 7.85 7.32 -1.15
C VAL A 493 8.74 6.12 -0.85
N ASN A 494 9.48 6.20 0.25
CA ASN A 494 10.19 5.08 0.84
C ASN A 494 9.41 4.57 2.06
N VAL A 495 8.85 3.38 1.97
CA VAL A 495 8.18 2.68 3.07
C VAL A 495 9.15 1.67 3.65
N VAL A 496 9.65 1.92 4.85
CA VAL A 496 10.73 1.16 5.49
C VAL A 496 10.20 0.43 6.72
N ASP A 497 10.43 -0.88 6.80
CA ASP A 497 10.08 -1.73 7.94
C ASP A 497 8.60 -1.66 8.36
N VAL A 498 7.68 -1.45 7.40
CA VAL A 498 6.24 -1.50 7.67
C VAL A 498 5.83 -2.91 8.13
N ASP A 499 5.00 -3.02 9.18
CA ASP A 499 4.48 -4.28 9.71
C ASP A 499 2.95 -4.24 9.80
N ILE A 500 2.27 -4.97 8.92
CA ILE A 500 0.79 -5.03 8.87
C ILE A 500 0.34 -6.45 9.15
N LYS A 501 -0.47 -6.62 10.20
CA LYS A 501 -1.04 -7.91 10.58
C LYS A 501 -2.56 -7.81 10.53
N ASN A 502 -3.16 -8.58 9.63
CA ASN A 502 -4.59 -8.85 9.73
C ASN A 502 -4.81 -9.91 10.81
N MET A 503 -5.44 -9.52 11.90
CA MET A 503 -5.69 -10.39 13.06
C MET A 503 -7.01 -11.17 12.92
N GLN A 504 -7.75 -10.97 11.83
CA GLN A 504 -8.97 -11.71 11.55
C GLN A 504 -8.65 -13.14 11.11
N ASP A 505 -9.25 -14.13 11.79
CA ASP A 505 -9.06 -15.55 11.49
C ASP A 505 -9.43 -15.91 10.04
N ASN A 506 -10.46 -15.24 9.52
CA ASN A 506 -11.02 -15.50 8.19
C ASN A 506 -10.22 -14.82 7.06
N GLY A 507 -9.36 -13.84 7.38
CA GLY A 507 -8.56 -13.07 6.42
C GLY A 507 -9.36 -12.22 5.42
N TYR A 508 -10.57 -11.76 5.76
CA TYR A 508 -11.55 -11.15 4.84
C TYR A 508 -11.27 -9.69 4.40
N LEU A 509 -10.00 -9.32 4.21
CA LEU A 509 -9.64 -7.98 3.71
C LEU A 509 -9.15 -7.99 2.27
N ASN A 510 -9.45 -6.92 1.53
CA ASN A 510 -9.12 -6.87 0.11
C ASN A 510 -7.62 -6.68 -0.15
N ALA A 511 -6.94 -5.80 0.58
CA ALA A 511 -5.49 -5.60 0.45
C ALA A 511 -4.85 -5.00 1.72
N ALA A 512 -3.56 -5.21 1.94
CA ALA A 512 -2.82 -4.50 2.98
C ALA A 512 -2.41 -3.10 2.48
N ILE A 513 -1.71 -3.04 1.35
CA ILE A 513 -1.24 -1.78 0.77
C ILE A 513 -1.70 -1.68 -0.68
N ALA A 514 -2.23 -0.53 -1.08
CA ALA A 514 -2.48 -0.20 -2.47
C ALA A 514 -1.66 1.05 -2.87
N THR A 515 -0.96 0.99 -4.00
CA THR A 515 -0.36 2.18 -4.63
C THR A 515 -1.23 2.63 -5.80
N ARG A 516 -1.38 3.95 -5.98
CA ARG A 516 -2.24 4.51 -7.03
C ARG A 516 -1.60 5.72 -7.70
N LYS A 517 -1.64 5.75 -9.04
CA LYS A 517 -1.29 6.95 -9.85
C LYS A 517 0.05 7.58 -9.46
N SER A 518 1.05 6.76 -9.17
CA SER A 518 2.31 7.20 -8.53
C SER A 518 3.52 6.59 -9.20
N THR A 519 4.71 7.14 -8.92
CA THR A 519 5.98 6.60 -9.40
C THR A 519 7.06 6.68 -8.32
N ASN A 520 8.14 5.93 -8.47
CA ASN A 520 9.27 5.89 -7.52
C ASN A 520 8.83 5.53 -6.09
N ILE A 521 8.21 4.36 -5.93
CA ILE A 521 7.83 3.84 -4.60
C ILE A 521 8.78 2.71 -4.23
N ASN A 522 9.39 2.80 -3.07
CA ASN A 522 10.31 1.80 -2.56
C ASN A 522 9.76 1.20 -1.25
N PHE A 523 9.65 -0.12 -1.20
CA PHE A 523 9.30 -0.87 0.00
C PHE A 523 10.53 -1.62 0.50
N GLU A 524 11.07 -1.21 1.64
CA GLU A 524 12.22 -1.83 2.28
C GLU A 524 11.78 -2.71 3.44
N ARG A 525 11.98 -4.02 3.32
CA ARG A 525 11.64 -5.04 4.33
C ARG A 525 10.18 -4.98 4.83
N PRO A 526 9.17 -4.86 3.95
CA PRO A 526 7.77 -4.89 4.40
C PRO A 526 7.44 -6.24 5.03
N LYS A 527 6.70 -6.25 6.14
CA LYS A 527 6.16 -7.43 6.81
C LYS A 527 4.64 -7.37 6.74
N ILE A 528 4.02 -8.27 6.01
CA ILE A 528 2.57 -8.24 5.78
C ILE A 528 2.04 -9.67 5.92
N LYS A 529 0.96 -9.85 6.68
CA LYS A 529 0.29 -11.15 6.79
C LYS A 529 -1.22 -11.11 7.00
N GLY A 530 -1.89 -12.17 6.56
CA GLY A 530 -3.28 -12.49 6.92
C GLY A 530 -4.35 -12.02 5.93
N PHE A 531 -3.99 -11.66 4.69
CA PHE A 531 -4.93 -11.15 3.68
C PHE A 531 -5.38 -12.27 2.74
N LYS A 532 -6.26 -13.18 3.20
CA LYS A 532 -6.57 -14.46 2.53
C LYS A 532 -7.91 -14.50 1.78
N LYS A 533 -8.63 -13.38 1.69
CA LYS A 533 -9.97 -13.31 1.06
C LYS A 533 -9.98 -13.90 -0.36
N THR A 534 -10.83 -14.89 -0.62
CA THR A 534 -11.05 -15.43 -1.97
C THR A 534 -11.52 -14.33 -2.94
N GLY A 535 -10.93 -14.25 -4.13
CA GLY A 535 -11.22 -13.21 -5.12
C GLY A 535 -10.54 -11.86 -4.86
N SER A 536 -10.09 -11.58 -3.64
CA SER A 536 -9.28 -10.42 -3.24
C SER A 536 -8.10 -10.87 -2.33
N GLY A 537 -7.76 -10.23 -1.22
CA GLY A 537 -6.75 -10.77 -0.29
C GLY A 537 -5.30 -10.52 -0.73
N TYR A 538 -4.94 -9.24 -0.86
CA TYR A 538 -3.65 -8.86 -1.43
C TYR A 538 -2.67 -8.35 -0.37
N GLY A 539 -1.39 -8.68 -0.52
CA GLY A 539 -0.34 -8.05 0.27
C GLY A 539 -0.13 -6.62 -0.20
N ILE A 540 0.63 -6.46 -1.30
CA ILE A 540 0.84 -5.17 -1.97
C ILE A 540 0.18 -5.20 -3.34
N THR A 541 -0.70 -4.23 -3.57
CA THR A 541 -1.38 -4.03 -4.85
C THR A 541 -0.90 -2.76 -5.54
N MET A 542 -0.52 -2.86 -6.80
CA MET A 542 0.00 -1.74 -7.58
C MET A 542 -0.96 -1.36 -8.71
N TYR A 543 -1.64 -0.22 -8.57
CA TYR A 543 -2.58 0.28 -9.56
C TYR A 543 -2.03 1.52 -10.26
N ASP A 544 -1.93 1.47 -11.58
CA ASP A 544 -1.55 2.64 -12.39
C ASP A 544 -0.24 3.28 -11.86
N THR A 545 0.74 2.44 -11.54
CA THR A 545 1.97 2.83 -10.82
C THR A 545 3.20 2.38 -11.59
N SER A 546 4.27 3.18 -11.54
CA SER A 546 5.53 2.89 -12.20
C SER A 546 6.74 2.93 -11.26
N ASN A 547 7.82 2.25 -11.63
CA ASN A 547 9.09 2.24 -10.90
C ASN A 547 8.92 1.91 -9.41
N VAL A 548 8.28 0.77 -9.14
CA VAL A 548 8.08 0.25 -7.78
C VAL A 548 9.20 -0.74 -7.46
N VAL A 549 9.85 -0.57 -6.32
CA VAL A 549 10.90 -1.46 -5.84
C VAL A 549 10.45 -2.09 -4.52
N ILE A 550 10.61 -3.41 -4.38
CA ILE A 550 10.28 -4.15 -3.17
C ILE A 550 11.52 -4.96 -2.80
N ASN A 551 12.14 -4.61 -1.69
CA ASN A 551 13.38 -5.20 -1.22
C ASN A 551 13.14 -6.03 0.04
N ASN A 552 13.50 -7.31 0.01
CA ASN A 552 13.49 -8.22 1.15
C ASN A 552 12.14 -8.28 1.89
N GLY A 553 11.02 -8.30 1.16
CA GLY A 553 9.69 -8.40 1.76
C GLY A 553 9.44 -9.74 2.44
N ASN A 554 8.64 -9.74 3.51
CA ASN A 554 8.07 -10.93 4.12
C ASN A 554 6.54 -10.80 4.05
N ILE A 555 5.97 -11.17 2.91
CA ILE A 555 4.56 -10.99 2.59
C ILE A 555 3.93 -12.37 2.46
N THR A 556 3.23 -12.79 3.50
CA THR A 556 2.83 -14.20 3.68
C THR A 556 1.37 -14.31 4.03
N GLU A 557 0.78 -15.49 3.85
CA GLU A 557 -0.64 -15.69 4.13
C GLU A 557 -1.52 -14.66 3.41
N CYS A 558 -1.21 -14.41 2.13
CA CYS A 558 -2.03 -13.58 1.25
C CYS A 558 -2.60 -14.44 0.13
N ARG A 559 -3.78 -14.14 -0.42
CA ARG A 559 -4.20 -14.78 -1.68
C ARG A 559 -3.17 -14.50 -2.77
N HIS A 560 -2.81 -13.24 -2.96
CA HIS A 560 -1.67 -12.83 -3.77
C HIS A 560 -0.79 -11.92 -2.91
N ALA A 561 0.46 -12.30 -2.67
CA ALA A 561 1.39 -11.45 -1.95
C ALA A 561 1.65 -10.15 -2.73
N LEU A 562 1.80 -10.26 -4.05
CA LEU A 562 1.95 -9.13 -4.96
C LEU A 562 0.90 -9.20 -6.07
N THR A 563 0.20 -8.10 -6.31
CA THR A 563 -0.69 -7.98 -7.46
C THR A 563 -0.80 -6.56 -8.02
N GLY A 564 -1.51 -6.38 -9.12
CA GLY A 564 -1.77 -5.07 -9.70
C GLY A 564 -2.33 -5.10 -11.11
N ARG A 565 -2.59 -3.90 -11.63
CA ARG A 565 -2.94 -3.64 -13.05
C ARG A 565 -2.28 -2.34 -13.50
N HIS A 566 -1.91 -2.29 -14.77
CA HIS A 566 -1.18 -1.18 -15.39
C HIS A 566 0.10 -0.87 -14.61
N GLN A 567 0.81 -1.93 -14.22
CA GLN A 567 2.08 -1.84 -13.52
C GLN A 567 3.17 -1.60 -14.54
N LYS A 568 4.14 -0.74 -14.20
CA LYS A 568 5.22 -0.42 -15.12
C LYS A 568 6.56 -0.40 -14.41
N ARG A 569 7.48 -1.29 -14.78
CA ARG A 569 8.79 -1.46 -14.12
C ARG A 569 8.67 -1.68 -12.61
N VAL A 570 8.21 -2.87 -12.25
CA VAL A 570 8.23 -3.38 -10.88
C VAL A 570 9.47 -4.24 -10.67
N PHE A 571 10.19 -4.01 -9.58
CA PHE A 571 11.38 -4.74 -9.18
C PHE A 571 11.16 -5.38 -7.81
N VAL A 572 11.37 -6.68 -7.72
CA VAL A 572 11.27 -7.46 -6.48
C VAL A 572 12.64 -8.07 -6.23
N ASN A 573 13.33 -7.67 -5.17
CA ASN A 573 14.69 -8.10 -4.86
C ASN A 573 14.75 -8.73 -3.47
N GLY A 574 14.95 -10.04 -3.37
CA GLY A 574 14.96 -10.71 -2.08
C GLY A 574 13.55 -10.96 -1.51
N GLY A 575 13.49 -11.66 -0.38
CA GLY A 575 12.26 -11.81 0.42
C GLY A 575 11.49 -13.11 0.18
N VAL A 576 10.40 -13.26 0.92
CA VAL A 576 9.49 -14.41 0.92
C VAL A 576 8.08 -13.92 0.60
N TYR A 577 7.48 -14.52 -0.42
CA TYR A 577 6.15 -14.21 -0.92
C TYR A 577 5.33 -15.49 -0.96
N HIS A 578 4.36 -15.61 -0.04
CA HIS A 578 3.64 -16.86 0.19
C HIS A 578 2.12 -16.69 -0.01
N SER A 579 1.54 -17.60 -0.79
CA SER A 579 0.09 -17.78 -0.90
C SER A 579 -0.36 -19.19 -0.51
N PRO A 580 -1.28 -19.34 0.46
CA PRO A 580 -1.80 -20.63 0.85
C PRO A 580 -2.88 -21.17 -0.10
N ILE A 581 -3.45 -20.33 -0.98
CA ILE A 581 -4.67 -20.67 -1.74
C ILE A 581 -4.54 -20.48 -3.26
N THR A 582 -3.47 -19.84 -3.75
CA THR A 582 -3.22 -19.65 -5.19
C THR A 582 -1.80 -19.14 -5.44
N SER A 583 -1.54 -18.44 -6.55
CA SER A 583 -0.23 -17.91 -6.89
C SER A 583 0.19 -16.75 -5.97
N PRO A 584 1.42 -16.70 -5.42
CA PRO A 584 1.90 -15.55 -4.66
C PRO A 584 2.02 -14.26 -5.49
N VAL A 585 2.25 -14.35 -6.80
CA VAL A 585 2.34 -13.19 -7.70
C VAL A 585 1.27 -13.27 -8.78
N ASP A 586 0.52 -12.19 -8.95
CA ASP A 586 -0.54 -12.07 -9.94
C ASP A 586 -0.55 -10.70 -10.63
N THR A 587 -0.41 -10.62 -11.96
CA THR A 587 -0.46 -9.33 -12.67
C THR A 587 -1.59 -9.31 -13.70
N HIS A 588 -2.55 -8.40 -13.52
CA HIS A 588 -3.66 -8.20 -14.47
C HIS A 588 -3.25 -7.42 -15.71
N TRP A 589 -2.15 -6.68 -15.64
CA TRP A 589 -1.37 -6.15 -16.76
C TRP A 589 -0.09 -5.51 -16.20
N ALA A 590 1.08 -5.99 -16.63
CA ALA A 590 2.36 -5.40 -16.24
C ALA A 590 3.28 -5.23 -17.45
N ASP A 591 3.91 -4.06 -17.55
CA ASP A 591 4.95 -3.74 -18.53
C ASP A 591 6.28 -3.58 -17.79
N GLY A 592 7.05 -4.66 -17.73
CA GLY A 592 8.27 -4.76 -16.93
C GLY A 592 7.99 -5.20 -15.49
N PHE A 593 8.01 -6.50 -15.23
CA PHE A 593 7.95 -7.05 -13.88
C PHE A 593 9.12 -8.00 -13.66
N TYR A 594 10.00 -7.66 -12.73
CA TYR A 594 11.30 -8.29 -12.57
C TYR A 594 11.45 -8.79 -11.13
N ILE A 595 11.64 -10.09 -10.97
CA ILE A 595 11.85 -10.77 -9.69
C ILE A 595 13.28 -11.31 -9.67
N ASP A 596 14.01 -11.01 -8.61
CA ASP A 596 15.39 -11.43 -8.40
C ASP A 596 15.62 -11.85 -6.94
N ASN A 597 16.35 -12.96 -6.74
CA ASN A 597 16.76 -13.44 -5.42
C ASN A 597 15.61 -13.69 -4.41
N ALA A 598 14.40 -14.01 -4.87
CA ALA A 598 13.21 -14.13 -4.01
C ALA A 598 12.78 -15.60 -3.82
N GLN A 599 12.04 -15.86 -2.73
CA GLN A 599 11.33 -17.12 -2.52
C GLN A 599 9.84 -16.92 -2.79
N LEU A 600 9.29 -17.64 -3.77
CA LEU A 600 7.87 -17.61 -4.12
C LEU A 600 7.23 -18.95 -3.74
N ILE A 601 6.23 -18.93 -2.87
CA ILE A 601 5.62 -20.14 -2.30
C ILE A 601 4.13 -20.17 -2.60
N THR A 602 3.64 -21.30 -3.11
CA THR A 602 2.21 -21.64 -3.14
C THR A 602 1.98 -23.01 -2.52
N GLU A 603 1.02 -23.11 -1.60
CA GLU A 603 0.61 -24.40 -1.01
C GLU A 603 -0.48 -25.10 -1.83
N GLU A 604 -1.20 -24.36 -2.68
CA GLU A 604 -2.33 -24.87 -3.43
C GLU A 604 -1.89 -25.82 -4.55
N VAL A 605 -2.27 -27.09 -4.42
CA VAL A 605 -1.98 -28.11 -5.43
C VAL A 605 -2.73 -27.76 -6.71
N GLY A 606 -1.97 -27.57 -7.79
CA GLY A 606 -2.54 -27.22 -9.09
C GLY A 606 -2.61 -25.72 -9.38
N ALA A 607 -2.19 -24.86 -8.45
CA ALA A 607 -1.95 -23.45 -8.70
C ALA A 607 -0.69 -23.22 -9.55
N SER A 608 -0.30 -21.95 -9.68
CA SER A 608 0.95 -21.55 -10.32
C SER A 608 1.80 -20.76 -9.34
N VAL A 609 3.11 -20.71 -9.54
CA VAL A 609 3.97 -19.81 -8.76
C VAL A 609 3.71 -18.35 -9.16
N THR A 610 3.53 -18.08 -10.45
CA THR A 610 3.10 -16.77 -10.94
C THR A 610 1.97 -16.86 -11.96
N THR A 611 1.10 -15.86 -11.95
CA THR A 611 0.02 -15.67 -12.94
C THR A 611 0.20 -14.28 -13.55
N VAL A 612 0.50 -14.18 -14.84
CA VAL A 612 0.93 -12.89 -15.41
C VAL A 612 0.37 -12.61 -16.79
N CYS A 613 0.26 -11.32 -17.11
CA CYS A 613 0.06 -10.84 -18.46
C CYS A 613 0.74 -9.48 -18.69
N GLY A 614 0.89 -9.08 -19.95
CA GLY A 614 1.55 -7.85 -20.37
C GLY A 614 2.93 -8.10 -20.99
N LYS A 615 3.87 -7.16 -20.83
CA LYS A 615 5.17 -7.14 -21.52
C LYS A 615 6.33 -7.28 -20.53
N ASP A 616 7.41 -7.92 -20.96
CA ASP A 616 8.70 -7.96 -20.24
C ASP A 616 8.64 -8.50 -18.80
N PHE A 617 8.57 -9.83 -18.65
CA PHE A 617 8.55 -10.51 -17.36
C PHE A 617 9.84 -11.29 -17.11
N LYS A 618 10.43 -11.20 -15.90
CA LYS A 618 11.65 -11.93 -15.55
C LYS A 618 11.59 -12.47 -14.13
N ILE A 619 12.05 -13.70 -13.92
CA ILE A 619 12.35 -14.29 -12.61
C ILE A 619 13.78 -14.82 -12.66
N ARG A 620 14.60 -14.45 -11.67
CA ARG A 620 15.99 -14.87 -11.59
C ARG A 620 16.45 -15.21 -10.19
N ASN A 621 17.47 -16.05 -10.09
CA ASN A 621 18.18 -16.34 -8.83
C ASN A 621 17.22 -16.75 -7.69
N SER A 622 16.07 -17.34 -8.02
CA SER A 622 14.93 -17.44 -7.11
C SER A 622 14.59 -18.89 -6.79
N GLU A 623 14.05 -19.10 -5.60
CA GLU A 623 13.49 -20.38 -5.17
C GLU A 623 11.96 -20.35 -5.34
N LEU A 624 11.42 -21.35 -6.01
CA LEU A 624 10.03 -21.42 -6.42
C LEU A 624 9.43 -22.70 -5.83
N ILE A 625 8.47 -22.60 -4.91
CA ILE A 625 7.97 -23.74 -4.14
C ILE A 625 6.49 -23.94 -4.42
N GLY A 626 6.14 -25.19 -4.76
CA GLY A 626 4.79 -25.63 -5.06
C GLY A 626 4.31 -25.25 -6.47
N GLY A 627 3.01 -25.41 -6.67
CA GLY A 627 2.32 -25.14 -7.92
C GLY A 627 2.60 -26.17 -9.00
N LYS A 628 1.60 -26.44 -9.83
CA LYS A 628 1.79 -27.27 -11.02
C LYS A 628 2.40 -26.49 -12.17
N ASN A 629 2.20 -25.16 -12.20
CA ASN A 629 2.86 -24.29 -13.16
C ASN A 629 3.88 -23.38 -12.49
N LEU A 630 5.03 -23.13 -13.12
CA LEU A 630 5.92 -22.06 -12.69
C LEU A 630 5.27 -20.71 -13.04
N THR A 631 4.87 -20.54 -14.29
CA THR A 631 4.11 -19.37 -14.75
C THR A 631 2.93 -19.77 -15.61
N LYS A 632 1.77 -19.17 -15.33
CA LYS A 632 0.61 -19.25 -16.21
C LYS A 632 0.18 -17.87 -16.71
N LEU A 633 -0.46 -17.85 -17.88
CA LEU A 633 -1.19 -16.68 -18.33
C LEU A 633 -2.50 -16.56 -17.55
N ARG A 634 -2.97 -15.31 -17.41
CA ARG A 634 -4.29 -15.04 -16.82
C ARG A 634 -5.43 -15.47 -17.73
N ALA A 635 -6.51 -15.94 -17.11
CA ALA A 635 -7.79 -16.31 -17.73
C ALA A 635 -8.42 -15.23 -18.59
N ASP A 636 -8.43 -14.02 -18.04
CA ASP A 636 -9.22 -12.90 -18.51
C ASP A 636 -8.44 -11.96 -19.43
N THR A 637 -7.11 -11.95 -19.32
CA THR A 637 -6.19 -11.12 -20.12
C THR A 637 -5.03 -11.97 -20.68
N LYS A 638 -5.30 -12.72 -21.77
CA LYS A 638 -4.39 -13.73 -22.33
C LYS A 638 -3.25 -13.19 -23.23
N GLU A 639 -2.62 -12.08 -22.85
CA GLU A 639 -1.53 -11.46 -23.63
C GLU A 639 -0.17 -11.56 -22.94
N LEU A 640 0.86 -11.94 -23.70
CA LEU A 640 2.26 -11.81 -23.30
C LEU A 640 3.07 -11.18 -24.43
N ALA A 641 3.92 -10.22 -24.13
CA ALA A 641 4.78 -9.56 -25.12
C ALA A 641 6.19 -9.33 -24.55
N GLY A 642 7.09 -8.81 -25.38
CA GLY A 642 8.44 -8.48 -24.98
C GLY A 642 9.30 -9.72 -24.74
N LYS A 643 10.12 -9.62 -23.70
CA LYS A 643 11.06 -10.66 -23.28
C LYS A 643 10.57 -11.34 -22.00
N TRP A 644 10.44 -12.65 -22.06
CA TRP A 644 10.08 -13.51 -20.94
C TRP A 644 11.28 -14.33 -20.49
N VAL A 645 11.65 -14.30 -19.20
CA VAL A 645 12.88 -14.93 -18.70
C VAL A 645 12.64 -15.67 -17.38
N VAL A 646 13.07 -16.92 -17.33
CA VAL A 646 13.35 -17.68 -16.10
C VAL A 646 14.81 -18.09 -16.17
N GLU A 647 15.64 -17.65 -15.23
CA GLU A 647 17.08 -17.87 -15.30
C GLU A 647 17.70 -18.07 -13.92
N ASN A 648 18.46 -19.15 -13.73
CA ASN A 648 19.10 -19.51 -12.46
C ASN A 648 18.08 -19.67 -11.31
N CYS A 649 17.12 -20.58 -11.45
CA CYS A 649 16.08 -20.81 -10.45
C CYS A 649 16.05 -22.27 -9.98
N ASP A 650 15.58 -22.49 -8.75
CA ASP A 650 15.27 -23.83 -8.21
C ASP A 650 13.75 -23.94 -8.02
N TRP A 651 13.11 -24.82 -8.78
CA TRP A 651 11.67 -25.05 -8.73
C TRP A 651 11.33 -26.40 -8.09
N LYS A 652 10.51 -26.35 -7.04
CA LYS A 652 10.02 -27.50 -6.28
C LYS A 652 8.52 -27.68 -6.49
N PRO A 653 8.07 -28.10 -7.69
CA PRO A 653 6.66 -28.18 -8.04
C PRO A 653 5.89 -29.24 -7.25
N ASN A 654 4.56 -29.08 -7.23
CA ASN A 654 3.63 -30.11 -6.80
C ASN A 654 2.52 -30.34 -7.84
N GLY A 655 1.95 -31.55 -7.87
CA GLY A 655 0.84 -31.90 -8.78
C GLY A 655 1.20 -32.95 -9.84
N GLY A 656 0.17 -33.36 -10.60
CA GLY A 656 0.28 -34.44 -11.58
C GLY A 656 0.97 -34.00 -12.88
N GLU A 657 0.48 -32.96 -13.54
CA GLU A 657 1.09 -32.40 -14.75
C GLU A 657 1.82 -31.10 -14.41
N LEU A 658 3.11 -31.02 -14.73
CA LEU A 658 3.95 -29.87 -14.45
C LEU A 658 4.24 -29.07 -15.71
N VAL A 659 4.11 -27.75 -15.64
CA VAL A 659 4.33 -26.85 -16.78
C VAL A 659 5.14 -25.61 -16.39
N ALA A 660 6.33 -25.37 -16.95
CA ALA A 660 7.06 -24.15 -16.59
C ALA A 660 6.38 -22.89 -17.16
N VAL A 661 5.89 -22.92 -18.40
CA VAL A 661 5.06 -21.85 -18.99
C VAL A 661 3.80 -22.41 -19.61
N SER A 662 2.65 -21.95 -19.12
CA SER A 662 1.34 -22.44 -19.54
C SER A 662 0.44 -21.34 -20.08
N THR A 663 -0.11 -21.52 -21.28
CA THR A 663 -1.22 -20.72 -21.81
C THR A 663 -2.59 -21.37 -21.58
N ASP A 664 -2.62 -22.52 -20.89
CA ASP A 664 -3.79 -23.39 -20.77
C ASP A 664 -4.82 -22.87 -19.79
N GLU A 665 -5.85 -22.21 -20.33
CA GLU A 665 -7.12 -22.11 -19.64
C GLU A 665 -8.28 -22.27 -20.61
N SER A 666 -9.30 -23.01 -20.19
CA SER A 666 -10.58 -23.19 -20.87
C SER A 666 -11.39 -21.88 -20.85
N SER A 667 -11.00 -20.91 -21.65
CA SER A 667 -11.90 -19.82 -22.03
C SER A 667 -12.99 -20.36 -22.95
N PRO A 668 -14.18 -19.77 -22.98
CA PRO A 668 -15.19 -20.16 -23.96
C PRO A 668 -14.59 -19.96 -25.36
N ASN A 669 -14.65 -21.00 -26.21
CA ASN A 669 -14.13 -21.00 -27.59
C ASN A 669 -14.77 -19.95 -28.53
N THR A 670 -15.52 -18.99 -27.98
CA THR A 670 -16.32 -18.00 -28.70
C THR A 670 -15.96 -16.54 -28.37
N PHE A 671 -15.02 -16.29 -27.45
CA PHE A 671 -14.66 -14.92 -27.08
C PHE A 671 -13.73 -14.28 -28.12
N ASP A 672 -14.08 -13.09 -28.63
CA ASP A 672 -13.24 -12.34 -29.56
C ASP A 672 -12.59 -11.13 -28.88
N TYR A 673 -11.27 -11.17 -28.75
CA TYR A 673 -10.46 -10.06 -28.23
C TYR A 673 -10.44 -8.84 -29.17
N GLY A 674 -10.99 -8.94 -30.38
CA GLY A 674 -11.07 -7.87 -31.39
C GLY A 674 -9.74 -7.58 -32.09
N ARG A 675 -8.67 -8.27 -31.70
CA ARG A 675 -7.33 -8.19 -32.27
C ARG A 675 -6.58 -9.49 -32.06
N LYS A 676 -5.46 -9.63 -32.76
CA LYS A 676 -4.51 -10.72 -32.48
C LYS A 676 -3.84 -10.48 -31.14
N MET A 677 -3.86 -11.50 -30.29
CA MET A 677 -3.15 -11.51 -29.02
C MET A 677 -1.64 -11.51 -29.27
N LYS A 678 -0.89 -10.62 -28.61
CA LYS A 678 0.56 -10.61 -28.72
C LYS A 678 1.15 -11.83 -28.02
N ARG A 679 2.25 -12.35 -28.60
CA ARG A 679 3.19 -13.31 -28.00
C ARG A 679 4.58 -12.70 -27.84
N PRO A 680 5.38 -13.16 -26.87
CA PRO A 680 6.76 -12.71 -26.66
C PRO A 680 7.64 -12.81 -27.91
N GLU A 681 8.49 -11.80 -28.12
CA GLU A 681 9.59 -11.83 -29.09
C GLU A 681 10.68 -12.80 -28.65
N LYS A 682 10.83 -13.00 -27.33
CA LYS A 682 11.85 -13.90 -26.79
C LYS A 682 11.41 -14.50 -25.47
N THR A 683 11.51 -15.83 -25.37
CA THR A 683 11.33 -16.61 -24.14
C THR A 683 12.65 -17.28 -23.80
N ILE A 684 13.12 -17.17 -22.56
CA ILE A 684 14.36 -17.80 -22.08
C ILE A 684 14.03 -18.60 -20.83
N ILE A 685 14.39 -19.88 -20.81
CA ILE A 685 14.43 -20.74 -19.64
C ILE A 685 15.85 -21.28 -19.56
N ARG A 686 16.61 -20.81 -18.57
CA ARG A 686 18.03 -21.21 -18.43
C ARG A 686 18.37 -21.54 -16.99
N ASP A 687 19.27 -22.50 -16.78
CA ASP A 687 19.83 -22.81 -15.46
C ASP A 687 18.70 -23.07 -14.44
N LEU A 688 17.72 -23.90 -14.85
CA LEU A 688 16.55 -24.23 -14.04
C LEU A 688 16.74 -25.62 -13.44
N ALA A 689 16.81 -25.70 -12.12
CA ALA A 689 16.72 -26.97 -11.40
C ALA A 689 15.25 -27.26 -11.07
N ILE A 690 14.82 -28.50 -11.25
CA ILE A 690 13.45 -28.94 -10.95
C ILE A 690 13.51 -30.17 -10.06
N THR A 691 12.92 -30.05 -8.87
CA THR A 691 12.83 -31.12 -7.88
C THR A 691 11.36 -31.33 -7.49
N PRO A 692 10.60 -32.17 -8.22
CA PRO A 692 9.19 -32.38 -7.93
C PRO A 692 8.95 -32.95 -6.54
N GLN A 693 7.98 -32.37 -5.81
CA GLN A 693 7.57 -32.83 -4.48
C GLN A 693 6.70 -34.10 -4.52
N SER A 694 6.19 -34.46 -5.70
CA SER A 694 5.41 -35.66 -5.97
C SER A 694 5.77 -36.22 -7.35
N THR A 695 5.58 -37.53 -7.57
CA THR A 695 5.81 -38.15 -8.90
C THR A 695 4.85 -37.58 -9.94
N PRO A 696 5.30 -36.74 -10.88
CA PRO A 696 4.43 -36.15 -11.88
C PRO A 696 4.17 -37.16 -13.01
N SER A 697 2.97 -37.08 -13.61
CA SER A 697 2.62 -37.83 -14.82
C SER A 697 3.29 -37.26 -16.07
N SER A 698 3.47 -35.94 -16.12
CA SER A 698 4.20 -35.27 -17.20
C SER A 698 4.90 -33.99 -16.74
N LEU A 699 6.01 -33.64 -17.39
CA LEU A 699 6.68 -32.34 -17.26
C LEU A 699 6.79 -31.69 -18.63
N ARG A 700 6.43 -30.41 -18.73
CA ARG A 700 6.48 -29.59 -19.94
C ARG A 700 7.20 -28.28 -19.61
N PHE A 701 8.29 -27.90 -20.28
CA PHE A 701 8.81 -26.54 -20.05
C PHE A 701 7.89 -25.49 -20.67
N PHE A 702 7.21 -25.87 -21.73
CA PHE A 702 6.40 -24.95 -22.48
C PHE A 702 5.16 -25.69 -23.01
N ARG A 703 3.98 -25.27 -22.53
CA ARG A 703 2.69 -25.75 -23.03
C ARG A 703 1.93 -24.59 -23.62
N VAL A 704 1.68 -24.71 -24.90
CA VAL A 704 0.92 -23.72 -25.65
C VAL A 704 -0.25 -24.40 -26.32
N ASN A 705 -1.44 -24.16 -25.75
CA ASN A 705 -2.71 -24.45 -26.39
C ASN A 705 -3.20 -23.18 -27.09
N ASP A 706 -2.83 -23.08 -28.37
CA ASP A 706 -3.10 -21.92 -29.23
C ASP A 706 -4.33 -22.12 -30.13
N ASP A 707 -5.20 -23.06 -29.75
CA ASP A 707 -6.33 -23.51 -30.56
C ASP A 707 -7.56 -22.59 -30.52
N GLN A 708 -7.59 -21.59 -29.62
CA GLN A 708 -8.82 -20.84 -29.33
C GLN A 708 -8.89 -19.41 -29.86
N PHE A 709 -7.76 -18.70 -30.07
CA PHE A 709 -7.80 -17.26 -30.44
C PHE A 709 -6.71 -16.85 -31.42
N PRO A 710 -7.01 -15.91 -32.35
CA PRO A 710 -6.00 -15.26 -33.20
C PRO A 710 -4.89 -14.60 -32.38
N GLN A 711 -3.64 -14.81 -32.79
CA GLN A 711 -2.46 -14.35 -32.07
C GLN A 711 -1.28 -14.09 -33.00
N THR A 712 -0.33 -13.30 -32.52
CA THR A 712 0.96 -13.14 -33.19
C THR A 712 1.81 -14.38 -32.97
N SER A 713 2.65 -14.68 -33.94
CA SER A 713 3.56 -15.81 -33.89
C SER A 713 4.48 -15.73 -32.67
N TRP A 714 4.98 -16.83 -32.10
CA TRP A 714 5.99 -16.75 -31.03
C TRP A 714 7.35 -16.36 -31.62
N GLY A 715 8.19 -15.64 -30.87
CA GLY A 715 9.55 -15.35 -31.31
C GLY A 715 10.53 -16.50 -31.05
N THR A 716 11.71 -16.18 -30.54
CA THR A 716 12.70 -17.21 -30.17
C THR A 716 12.42 -17.74 -28.78
N ILE A 717 12.38 -19.06 -28.63
CA ILE A 717 12.30 -19.76 -27.35
C ILE A 717 13.65 -20.44 -27.12
N ASP A 718 14.32 -20.11 -26.03
CA ASP A 718 15.63 -20.64 -25.67
C ASP A 718 15.53 -21.39 -24.35
N ILE A 719 15.72 -22.70 -24.39
CA ILE A 719 15.73 -23.61 -23.24
C ILE A 719 17.14 -24.18 -23.13
N ASP A 720 17.82 -23.95 -22.01
CA ASP A 720 19.24 -24.25 -21.89
C ASP A 720 19.60 -24.66 -20.45
N ASN A 721 20.33 -25.75 -20.28
CA ASN A 721 20.81 -26.22 -18.97
C ASN A 721 19.66 -26.37 -17.94
N VAL A 722 18.71 -27.26 -18.23
CA VAL A 722 17.60 -27.57 -17.31
C VAL A 722 17.83 -28.95 -16.71
N ILE A 723 17.87 -29.01 -15.38
CA ILE A 723 18.15 -30.22 -14.61
C ILE A 723 16.86 -30.65 -13.92
N VAL A 724 16.51 -31.94 -14.05
CA VAL A 724 15.30 -32.48 -13.43
C VAL A 724 15.67 -33.71 -12.61
N GLU A 725 15.52 -33.60 -11.29
CA GLU A 725 15.89 -34.64 -10.33
C GLU A 725 14.69 -35.51 -9.96
N GLY A 726 14.93 -36.81 -9.75
CA GLY A 726 13.92 -37.73 -9.20
C GLY A 726 12.71 -38.01 -10.10
N TYR A 727 12.79 -37.69 -11.39
CA TYR A 727 11.66 -37.81 -12.32
C TYR A 727 11.67 -39.12 -13.11
N SER A 728 10.51 -39.80 -13.16
CA SER A 728 10.31 -41.05 -13.91
C SER A 728 9.08 -41.05 -14.83
N GLY A 729 8.41 -39.91 -15.02
CA GLY A 729 7.22 -39.77 -15.86
C GLY A 729 7.54 -39.37 -17.31
N SER A 730 6.52 -38.97 -18.08
CA SER A 730 6.71 -38.48 -19.45
C SER A 730 7.35 -37.08 -19.48
N PHE A 731 8.53 -36.94 -20.07
CA PHE A 731 9.26 -35.67 -20.10
C PHE A 731 9.14 -35.00 -21.47
N TYR A 732 8.56 -33.79 -21.54
CA TYR A 732 8.45 -32.98 -22.75
C TYR A 732 9.24 -31.68 -22.60
N ALA A 733 10.23 -31.41 -23.46
CA ALA A 733 10.84 -30.08 -23.49
C ALA A 733 9.80 -29.03 -23.92
N TYR A 734 8.92 -29.38 -24.86
CA TYR A 734 7.82 -28.52 -25.27
C TYR A 734 6.64 -29.35 -25.78
N HIS A 735 5.45 -28.78 -25.59
CA HIS A 735 4.17 -29.27 -26.09
C HIS A 735 3.46 -28.11 -26.79
N PHE A 736 3.48 -28.11 -28.12
CA PHE A 736 2.80 -27.09 -28.93
C PHE A 736 1.59 -27.69 -29.63
N ILE A 737 0.41 -27.17 -29.31
CA ILE A 737 -0.81 -27.40 -30.09
C ILE A 737 -1.08 -26.14 -30.89
N ARG A 738 -0.80 -26.19 -32.20
CA ARG A 738 -0.96 -25.08 -33.14
C ARG A 738 -2.31 -25.18 -33.83
N ASN A 739 -3.05 -24.09 -33.88
CA ASN A 739 -4.09 -23.89 -34.88
C ASN A 739 -3.62 -22.85 -35.90
N ASP A 740 -3.26 -23.29 -37.11
CA ASP A 740 -2.74 -22.42 -38.17
C ASP A 740 -3.72 -21.31 -38.60
N GLN A 741 -5.02 -21.46 -38.34
CA GLN A 741 -6.00 -20.40 -38.58
C GLN A 741 -5.84 -19.21 -37.62
N HIS A 742 -5.22 -19.43 -36.47
CA HIS A 742 -5.05 -18.46 -35.41
C HIS A 742 -3.64 -17.92 -35.30
N PHE A 743 -2.67 -18.61 -35.90
CA PHE A 743 -1.33 -18.10 -36.09
C PHE A 743 -1.31 -17.09 -37.24
N ASP A 744 -0.51 -16.03 -37.13
CA ASP A 744 -0.42 -15.03 -38.21
C ASP A 744 0.78 -15.20 -39.15
N GLY A 745 1.75 -16.04 -38.77
CA GLY A 745 3.01 -16.19 -39.50
C GLY A 745 3.82 -14.89 -39.58
N SER A 746 3.55 -13.88 -38.74
CA SER A 746 4.25 -12.59 -38.78
C SER A 746 5.73 -12.70 -38.40
N ARG A 747 6.13 -13.78 -37.72
CA ARG A 747 7.53 -14.07 -37.39
C ARG A 747 7.81 -15.56 -37.43
N GLU A 748 9.04 -15.90 -37.80
CA GLU A 748 9.56 -17.26 -37.70
C GLU A 748 9.75 -17.61 -36.22
N THR A 749 9.08 -18.67 -35.78
CA THR A 749 9.25 -19.17 -34.42
C THR A 749 10.39 -20.16 -34.39
N LYS A 750 11.40 -19.85 -33.56
CA LYS A 750 12.62 -20.64 -33.41
C LYS A 750 12.74 -21.18 -31.99
N ILE A 751 12.82 -22.49 -31.85
CA ILE A 751 12.90 -23.17 -30.55
C ILE A 751 14.27 -23.82 -30.43
N LYS A 752 15.06 -23.38 -29.45
CA LYS A 752 16.40 -23.89 -29.16
C LYS A 752 16.37 -24.61 -27.83
N VAL A 753 16.86 -25.85 -27.82
CA VAL A 753 16.95 -26.69 -26.63
C VAL A 753 18.40 -27.16 -26.51
N ARG A 754 19.07 -26.84 -25.40
CA ARG A 754 20.49 -27.17 -25.20
C ARG A 754 20.80 -27.74 -23.83
N ASN A 755 21.80 -28.60 -23.76
CA ASN A 755 22.35 -29.10 -22.50
C ASN A 755 21.27 -29.74 -21.60
N ILE A 756 20.40 -30.58 -22.18
CA ILE A 756 19.33 -31.29 -21.44
C ILE A 756 19.51 -32.80 -21.61
N GLU A 757 19.41 -33.52 -20.50
CA GLU A 757 19.28 -34.97 -20.50
C GLU A 757 17.81 -35.38 -20.31
N PHE A 758 17.27 -36.07 -21.31
CA PHE A 758 15.89 -36.54 -21.33
C PHE A 758 15.82 -37.93 -20.67
N ASN A 759 15.46 -38.00 -19.39
CA ASN A 759 15.41 -39.27 -18.66
C ASN A 759 14.21 -40.17 -19.05
N ASN A 760 14.46 -41.49 -19.12
CA ASN A 760 13.45 -42.57 -19.07
C ASN A 760 12.32 -42.58 -20.12
N GLY A 761 12.63 -42.46 -21.41
CA GLY A 761 11.76 -42.95 -22.49
C GLY A 761 10.45 -42.17 -22.74
N GLY A 762 10.21 -41.05 -22.04
CA GLY A 762 9.18 -40.07 -22.38
C GLY A 762 9.49 -39.31 -23.68
N ASP A 763 8.49 -38.63 -24.26
CA ASP A 763 8.66 -37.91 -25.54
C ASP A 763 9.33 -36.53 -25.33
N SER A 764 10.61 -36.39 -25.65
CA SER A 764 11.40 -35.15 -25.54
C SER A 764 10.74 -33.94 -26.23
N CYS A 765 9.94 -34.16 -27.26
CA CYS A 765 9.20 -33.14 -28.00
C CYS A 765 7.82 -33.71 -28.36
N TYR A 766 6.76 -32.89 -28.25
CA TYR A 766 5.46 -33.19 -28.83
C TYR A 766 4.90 -31.97 -29.57
N ILE A 767 4.62 -32.12 -30.87
CA ILE A 767 4.05 -31.07 -31.71
C ILE A 767 2.79 -31.60 -32.37
N GLN A 768 1.74 -30.80 -32.33
CA GLN A 768 0.49 -31.07 -33.01
C GLN A 768 0.02 -29.80 -33.72
N SER A 769 -0.16 -29.86 -35.04
CA SER A 769 -0.92 -28.83 -35.77
C SER A 769 -2.33 -29.34 -36.04
N ILE A 770 -3.35 -28.52 -35.79
CA ILE A 770 -4.76 -28.85 -36.01
C ILE A 770 -5.19 -28.50 -37.45
N ASN A 771 -4.51 -27.55 -38.07
CA ASN A 771 -4.70 -27.15 -39.47
C ASN A 771 -3.32 -27.14 -40.13
N VAL A 772 -3.24 -27.51 -41.41
CA VAL A 772 -1.97 -27.79 -42.09
C VAL A 772 -1.61 -26.63 -43.02
N ASP A 773 -0.63 -25.79 -42.66
CA ASP A 773 -0.02 -24.80 -43.56
C ASP A 773 1.50 -25.03 -43.70
N ALA A 774 1.90 -25.60 -44.84
CA ALA A 774 3.30 -25.89 -45.17
C ALA A 774 4.18 -24.64 -45.31
N THR A 775 3.59 -23.45 -45.41
CA THR A 775 4.35 -22.19 -45.49
C THR A 775 4.82 -21.68 -44.14
N ARG A 776 4.35 -22.29 -43.03
CA ARG A 776 4.63 -21.85 -41.66
C ARG A 776 5.40 -22.93 -40.91
N ILE A 777 6.72 -22.89 -41.08
CA ILE A 777 7.65 -23.87 -40.51
C ILE A 777 8.19 -23.36 -39.18
N PHE A 778 8.20 -24.23 -38.17
CA PHE A 778 8.98 -23.99 -36.96
C PHE A 778 10.41 -24.50 -37.15
N GLU A 779 11.40 -23.72 -36.71
CA GLU A 779 12.78 -24.18 -36.63
C GLU A 779 13.08 -24.67 -35.23
N TYR A 780 13.38 -25.97 -35.10
CA TYR A 780 13.79 -26.61 -33.86
C TYR A 780 15.29 -26.89 -33.90
N ILE A 781 16.00 -26.54 -32.83
CA ILE A 781 17.42 -26.84 -32.69
C ILE A 781 17.63 -27.54 -31.36
N PHE A 782 18.05 -28.79 -31.39
CA PHE A 782 18.60 -29.52 -30.26
C PHE A 782 20.12 -29.50 -30.37
N ALA A 783 20.81 -29.03 -29.33
CA ALA A 783 22.28 -29.04 -29.28
C ALA A 783 22.76 -29.59 -27.93
N ASP A 784 23.75 -30.45 -27.92
CA ASP A 784 24.33 -30.98 -26.67
C ASP A 784 23.28 -31.67 -25.75
N CYS A 785 22.27 -32.31 -26.34
CA CYS A 785 21.18 -32.97 -25.62
C CYS A 785 21.38 -34.49 -25.56
N ARG A 786 20.88 -35.14 -24.51
CA ARG A 786 20.99 -36.59 -24.32
C ARG A 786 19.64 -37.29 -24.33
N ASN A 787 19.56 -38.47 -24.96
CA ASN A 787 18.36 -39.31 -25.02
C ASN A 787 17.14 -38.67 -25.71
N ILE A 788 17.35 -37.99 -26.85
CA ILE A 788 16.25 -37.35 -27.57
C ILE A 788 15.25 -38.40 -28.10
N ASN A 789 14.01 -38.30 -27.66
CA ASN A 789 12.83 -38.98 -28.21
C ASN A 789 11.91 -37.93 -28.87
N TYR A 790 12.16 -37.63 -30.13
CA TYR A 790 11.37 -36.65 -30.87
C TYR A 790 10.05 -37.27 -31.34
N LYS A 791 8.92 -36.59 -31.08
CA LYS A 791 7.60 -37.00 -31.54
C LYS A 791 6.85 -35.86 -32.23
N SER A 792 6.29 -36.12 -33.40
CA SER A 792 5.46 -35.16 -34.16
C SER A 792 4.14 -35.78 -34.63
N HIS A 793 3.11 -34.95 -34.76
CA HIS A 793 1.87 -35.29 -35.48
C HIS A 793 2.06 -35.14 -36.99
N GLU A 794 1.28 -35.86 -37.80
CA GLU A 794 1.33 -35.86 -39.28
C GLU A 794 1.15 -34.47 -39.92
N ASP A 795 0.56 -33.55 -39.18
CA ASP A 795 0.20 -32.19 -39.62
C ASP A 795 1.28 -31.13 -39.29
N SER A 796 2.41 -31.54 -38.72
CA SER A 796 3.37 -30.63 -38.07
C SER A 796 4.61 -30.33 -38.92
N PHE A 797 4.52 -29.43 -39.91
CA PHE A 797 5.69 -29.02 -40.71
C PHE A 797 6.79 -28.36 -39.88
N SER A 798 7.95 -29.01 -39.84
CA SER A 798 9.07 -28.60 -38.98
C SER A 798 10.42 -28.71 -39.70
N LEU A 799 11.31 -27.74 -39.46
CA LEU A 799 12.75 -27.90 -39.72
C LEU A 799 13.41 -28.27 -38.40
N VAL A 800 13.94 -29.48 -38.30
CA VAL A 800 14.53 -30.00 -37.06
C VAL A 800 16.04 -30.17 -37.25
N LYS A 801 16.82 -29.45 -36.46
CA LYS A 801 18.28 -29.59 -36.40
C LYS A 801 18.68 -30.24 -35.08
N ILE A 802 19.46 -31.31 -35.14
CA ILE A 802 20.02 -32.00 -33.96
C ILE A 802 21.54 -31.98 -34.09
N ILE A 803 22.24 -31.49 -33.08
CA ILE A 803 23.70 -31.22 -33.11
C ILE A 803 24.33 -31.77 -31.83
N ASP A 804 25.47 -32.47 -31.94
CA ASP A 804 26.26 -32.92 -30.78
C ASP A 804 25.43 -33.65 -29.70
N SER A 805 24.40 -34.40 -30.12
CA SER A 805 23.38 -34.96 -29.23
C SER A 805 23.31 -36.49 -29.31
N SER A 806 22.58 -37.14 -28.41
CA SER A 806 22.22 -38.56 -28.54
C SER A 806 20.71 -38.72 -28.74
N ILE A 807 20.33 -39.65 -29.61
CA ILE A 807 18.94 -39.82 -30.06
C ILE A 807 18.49 -41.26 -29.82
N THR A 808 17.39 -41.42 -29.09
CA THR A 808 16.77 -42.73 -28.81
C THR A 808 15.62 -43.02 -29.78
N ARG A 809 14.88 -42.01 -30.24
CA ARG A 809 13.71 -42.20 -31.11
C ARG A 809 13.35 -40.93 -31.89
N ILE A 810 12.89 -41.10 -33.13
CA ILE A 810 12.22 -40.08 -33.95
C ILE A 810 10.93 -40.72 -34.48
N PHE A 811 9.77 -40.19 -34.08
CA PHE A 811 8.49 -40.88 -34.26
C PHE A 811 7.36 -39.95 -34.70
N GLU A 812 6.61 -40.36 -35.72
CA GLU A 812 5.35 -39.76 -36.14
C GLU A 812 4.16 -40.56 -35.60
N THR A 813 3.15 -39.88 -35.05
CA THR A 813 2.11 -40.53 -34.24
C THR A 813 0.91 -41.08 -34.98
N ASP A 814 0.64 -40.63 -36.21
CA ASP A 814 -0.53 -41.05 -36.97
C ASP A 814 -0.15 -41.64 -38.34
N THR A 815 -0.96 -42.57 -38.81
CA THR A 815 -0.69 -43.52 -39.90
C THR A 815 -1.54 -43.26 -41.15
N SER A 816 -2.20 -42.10 -41.21
CA SER A 816 -3.00 -41.75 -42.38
C SER A 816 -2.05 -41.51 -43.57
N GLN A 817 -2.10 -42.41 -44.56
CA GLN A 817 -1.13 -42.48 -45.68
C GLN A 817 -1.16 -41.28 -46.64
N THR A 818 -1.77 -40.15 -46.24
CA THR A 818 -2.09 -39.02 -47.11
C THR A 818 -1.23 -37.77 -46.89
N ALA A 819 -0.42 -37.70 -45.82
CA ALA A 819 0.37 -36.50 -45.54
C ALA A 819 1.61 -36.38 -46.45
N GLU A 820 1.70 -35.27 -47.19
CA GLU A 820 2.90 -34.91 -47.97
C GLU A 820 3.91 -34.18 -47.07
N ASN A 821 4.92 -34.91 -46.58
CA ASN A 821 6.23 -34.42 -46.09
C ASN A 821 6.22 -33.58 -44.79
N VAL A 822 6.30 -34.23 -43.63
CA VAL A 822 6.12 -33.64 -42.28
C VAL A 822 7.29 -32.76 -41.82
N GLY A 823 8.44 -32.79 -42.50
CA GLY A 823 9.56 -31.90 -42.17
C GLY A 823 10.92 -32.31 -42.72
N ASP A 824 11.89 -31.40 -42.60
CA ASP A 824 13.29 -31.63 -42.93
C ASP A 824 14.10 -31.77 -41.62
N PHE A 825 14.87 -32.84 -41.48
CA PHE A 825 15.74 -33.13 -40.35
C PHE A 825 17.21 -33.05 -40.79
N ILE A 826 18.02 -32.33 -40.01
CA ILE A 826 19.47 -32.22 -40.19
C ILE A 826 20.11 -32.67 -38.88
N ILE A 827 20.82 -33.80 -38.91
CA ILE A 827 21.44 -34.39 -37.73
C ILE A 827 22.96 -34.35 -37.92
N GLU A 828 23.65 -33.67 -37.00
CA GLU A 828 25.07 -33.35 -37.08
C GLU A 828 25.80 -33.82 -35.81
N TYR A 829 26.98 -34.43 -35.95
CA TYR A 829 27.87 -34.78 -34.84
C TYR A 829 27.22 -35.56 -33.68
N SER A 830 26.15 -36.29 -33.97
CA SER A 830 25.28 -36.92 -32.98
C SER A 830 25.46 -38.44 -32.94
N GLU A 831 25.12 -39.03 -31.80
CA GLU A 831 25.18 -40.47 -31.55
C GLU A 831 23.79 -41.11 -31.63
N MET A 832 23.71 -42.27 -32.29
CA MET A 832 22.49 -43.06 -32.43
C MET A 832 22.78 -44.50 -32.01
N ASP A 833 22.13 -44.92 -30.92
CA ASP A 833 22.22 -46.27 -30.37
C ASP A 833 20.82 -46.84 -30.17
N GLY A 834 20.48 -47.91 -30.90
CA GLY A 834 19.14 -48.53 -30.85
C GLY A 834 18.00 -47.62 -31.30
N THR A 835 18.28 -46.60 -32.13
CA THR A 835 17.33 -45.55 -32.49
C THR A 835 16.18 -46.07 -33.37
N ASN A 836 14.93 -45.79 -32.99
CA ASN A 836 13.77 -46.06 -33.84
C ASN A 836 13.39 -44.80 -34.64
N ILE A 837 13.31 -44.91 -35.97
CA ILE A 837 12.84 -43.84 -36.86
C ILE A 837 11.56 -44.32 -37.58
N ASN A 838 10.45 -43.65 -37.32
CA ASN A 838 9.15 -43.96 -37.91
C ASN A 838 8.45 -42.65 -38.32
N GLY A 839 8.17 -42.45 -39.61
CA GLY A 839 7.44 -41.29 -40.13
C GLY A 839 7.89 -40.81 -41.51
N HIS A 840 7.21 -39.81 -42.04
CA HIS A 840 7.39 -39.23 -43.37
C HIS A 840 8.29 -37.97 -43.33
N PHE A 841 9.58 -38.17 -43.07
CA PHE A 841 10.58 -37.10 -42.92
C PHE A 841 11.69 -37.14 -43.96
N ARG A 842 12.23 -35.99 -44.38
CA ARG A 842 13.53 -35.97 -45.08
C ARG A 842 14.63 -35.85 -44.04
N ILE A 843 15.57 -36.79 -43.99
CA ILE A 843 16.63 -36.80 -42.97
C ILE A 843 18.00 -36.70 -43.61
N GLN A 844 18.86 -35.82 -43.10
CA GLN A 844 20.26 -35.67 -43.48
C GLN A 844 21.17 -35.99 -42.29
N PHE A 845 22.19 -36.82 -42.50
CA PHE A 845 23.20 -37.19 -41.50
C PHE A 845 24.57 -36.62 -41.88
N LEU A 846 25.19 -35.86 -40.98
CA LEU A 846 26.50 -35.23 -41.16
C LEU A 846 27.42 -35.55 -39.95
N ASN A 847 28.54 -36.25 -40.15
CA ASN A 847 29.52 -36.59 -39.09
C ASN A 847 28.94 -37.34 -37.86
N ASN A 848 27.96 -38.23 -38.04
CA ASN A 848 27.32 -38.94 -36.92
C ASN A 848 28.00 -40.27 -36.56
N ILE A 849 27.69 -40.80 -35.37
CA ILE A 849 28.14 -42.13 -34.92
C ILE A 849 26.92 -43.04 -34.75
N PHE A 850 26.90 -44.18 -35.43
CA PHE A 850 25.91 -45.24 -35.24
C PHE A 850 26.50 -46.35 -34.36
N ALA A 851 26.08 -46.41 -33.10
CA ALA A 851 26.57 -47.37 -32.11
C ALA A 851 25.69 -48.64 -32.01
N GLY A 852 24.44 -48.58 -32.47
CA GLY A 852 23.50 -49.71 -32.46
C GLY A 852 22.53 -49.72 -33.65
N ASP A 853 21.51 -50.58 -33.59
CA ASP A 853 20.56 -50.79 -34.68
C ASP A 853 19.63 -49.59 -34.89
N ILE A 854 19.46 -49.15 -36.14
CA ILE A 854 18.35 -48.26 -36.52
C ILE A 854 17.18 -49.13 -36.97
N THR A 855 16.03 -48.99 -36.31
CA THR A 855 14.82 -49.75 -36.65
C THR A 855 13.73 -48.84 -37.19
N SER A 856 12.94 -49.35 -38.15
CA SER A 856 11.75 -48.66 -38.67
C SER A 856 10.57 -49.63 -38.69
N THR A 857 9.44 -49.20 -38.13
CA THR A 857 8.28 -50.08 -37.86
C THR A 857 7.19 -50.06 -38.94
N HIS A 858 7.31 -49.24 -40.00
CA HIS A 858 6.36 -49.22 -41.13
C HIS A 858 6.93 -49.89 -42.38
N ILE A 859 6.87 -51.22 -42.44
CA ILE A 859 7.20 -52.05 -43.61
C ILE A 859 5.96 -52.15 -44.54
N GLY A 860 5.38 -50.99 -44.87
CA GLY A 860 4.31 -50.82 -45.85
C GLY A 860 4.83 -49.92 -46.97
N ILE A 861 5.52 -50.53 -47.92
CA ILE A 861 6.29 -49.85 -48.96
C ILE A 861 5.33 -49.15 -49.93
N ASP A 862 5.09 -47.86 -49.72
CA ASP A 862 5.09 -46.94 -50.84
C ASP A 862 6.54 -46.46 -51.03
N THR A 863 7.06 -46.69 -52.22
CA THR A 863 8.42 -46.30 -52.69
C THR A 863 8.77 -44.81 -52.47
N ARG A 864 7.80 -43.99 -52.06
CA ARG A 864 7.99 -42.61 -51.60
C ARG A 864 8.75 -42.49 -50.26
N ASN A 865 8.56 -43.41 -49.32
CA ASN A 865 9.23 -43.39 -48.00
C ASN A 865 10.76 -43.57 -48.11
N ILE A 866 11.22 -44.23 -49.16
CA ILE A 866 12.66 -44.53 -49.38
C ILE A 866 13.37 -43.40 -50.13
N ARG A 867 12.63 -42.47 -50.78
CA ARG A 867 13.23 -41.20 -51.26
C ARG A 867 13.65 -40.28 -50.10
N ALA A 868 13.11 -40.51 -48.90
CA ALA A 868 13.32 -39.71 -47.70
C ALA A 868 14.65 -40.05 -46.98
N MET A 869 15.16 -41.27 -47.16
CA MET A 869 16.56 -41.65 -46.87
C MET A 869 17.46 -41.41 -48.08
N GLY A 870 17.45 -40.19 -48.63
CA GLY A 870 18.48 -39.71 -49.55
C GLY A 870 19.83 -39.57 -48.83
N ASN A 871 20.38 -40.71 -48.37
CA ASN A 871 21.66 -40.81 -47.68
C ASN A 871 22.78 -40.29 -48.58
N SER A 872 23.11 -39.01 -48.44
CA SER A 872 24.52 -38.65 -48.43
C SER A 872 24.95 -38.66 -46.97
N ALA A 873 25.41 -39.81 -46.46
CA ALA A 873 26.36 -39.75 -45.36
C ALA A 873 27.53 -38.92 -45.91
N ARG A 874 27.62 -37.65 -45.51
CA ARG A 874 28.76 -36.82 -45.90
C ARG A 874 29.93 -37.16 -44.98
N THR A 875 31.14 -36.86 -45.45
CA THR A 875 32.45 -37.09 -44.81
C THR A 875 32.36 -37.16 -43.28
N GLY A 876 32.89 -38.23 -42.66
CA GLY A 876 33.10 -38.31 -41.19
C GLY A 876 32.05 -39.10 -40.38
N THR A 877 31.04 -39.70 -41.01
CA THR A 877 30.06 -40.57 -40.31
C THR A 877 30.63 -41.98 -40.10
N THR A 878 30.50 -42.57 -38.90
CA THR A 878 31.08 -43.90 -38.56
C THR A 878 30.05 -44.87 -37.96
N GLY A 879 30.22 -46.17 -38.17
CA GLY A 879 29.24 -47.22 -37.84
C GLY A 879 28.36 -47.64 -39.02
N TYR A 880 27.55 -48.69 -38.88
CA TYR A 880 26.62 -49.18 -39.91
C TYR A 880 25.28 -49.60 -39.30
N PRO A 881 24.13 -49.12 -39.82
CA PRO A 881 22.84 -49.71 -39.52
C PRO A 881 22.79 -51.13 -40.13
N THR A 882 22.79 -52.14 -39.28
CA THR A 882 22.93 -53.57 -39.62
C THR A 882 21.67 -54.18 -40.27
N ASN A 883 20.53 -53.48 -40.24
CA ASN A 883 19.21 -54.00 -40.65
C ASN A 883 18.51 -53.22 -41.79
N LEU A 884 19.22 -52.41 -42.58
CA LEU A 884 18.66 -51.75 -43.77
C LEU A 884 18.84 -52.59 -45.05
N ASP A 885 18.56 -53.89 -44.97
CA ASP A 885 18.68 -54.83 -46.09
C ASP A 885 17.82 -54.36 -47.28
N GLY A 886 18.49 -53.89 -48.32
CA GLY A 886 17.89 -53.52 -49.62
C GLY A 886 17.68 -52.02 -49.90
N TYR A 887 17.95 -51.12 -48.94
CA TYR A 887 17.47 -49.72 -49.06
C TYR A 887 18.54 -48.62 -48.82
N VAL A 888 19.80 -48.98 -48.61
CA VAL A 888 20.94 -48.03 -48.54
C VAL A 888 21.78 -48.14 -49.82
N ASN A 889 22.03 -47.03 -50.50
CA ASN A 889 23.06 -47.00 -51.54
C ASN A 889 24.44 -47.06 -50.86
N THR A 890 25.01 -48.26 -50.77
CA THR A 890 26.30 -48.52 -50.12
C THR A 890 27.48 -47.79 -50.78
N ASN A 891 27.30 -47.19 -51.96
CA ASN A 891 28.36 -46.39 -52.62
C ASN A 891 28.62 -45.02 -51.96
N TYR A 892 27.83 -44.63 -50.95
CA TYR A 892 27.98 -43.35 -50.22
C TYR A 892 28.48 -43.53 -48.77
N PHE A 893 28.80 -44.74 -48.34
CA PHE A 893 29.45 -45.03 -47.07
C PHE A 893 30.86 -45.55 -47.38
N ILE A 894 31.84 -44.65 -47.40
CA ILE A 894 33.29 -44.98 -47.48
C ILE A 894 34.01 -44.23 -46.36
#